data_AF-A0A7X5R5F1-F1
#
_entry.id   AF-A0A7X5R5F1-F1
#
_cell.length_a   1.000
_cell.length_b   1.000
_cell.length_c   1.000
_cell.angle_alpha   90.00
_cell.angle_beta   90.00
_cell.angle_gamma   90.00
#
_symmetry.space_group_name_H-M   'P 1'
#
loop_
_entity.id
_entity.type
_entity.pdbx_description
1 polymer ?
#
loop_
_entity_poly.entity_id
_entity_poly.type
_entity_poly.pdbx_seq_one_letter_code
_entity_poly.pdbx_strand_id
1 'polypeptide(L)'
;MISAIYFSDNMFYNKIQVTITERRESMKKKILSLVMAVAMAMTLVTNFAVSAEDTVITAGEVIRLDPSNASPFNNGVFEGWGTSLCWWANRIGYSEKMTQQAAELFFSEDGLGLNIARYNLGGGDDPTHNHINRSDSKVPGVWDTFELTADGSGVKSITYDLSNDQNQLNIAKAALAANPDLYFEGFSNSAPYFMTVTGCTGGGNPADSDNLKPEMYDDFGKFIAEATKLFKEEGIIFKSYSPMNEPDTNYWGVNSPKQEGCHFDPGESQSKAIVETRKALDAAGLADVLVAGMDETDINKTVSNYSKLTDEAKKALGRIDTHTYSGSNRKGAKETALNAGKNLWMSEVDGGWDGFGLAQRIIDDVNGMNASAWVLWDIVDKHKDSNFVDPTTGNKTEANNSVSDADSLWGVGMADHDNENLIMTNKYYAFGQFTKYINPGDTIIASSNSTLAAYNKQTGDIKIVALNSGDSSRECLFDLSAFTQTGDNVRAVRTNSSTEKWKELAGAVVTDKKFTYSLPAKTVTTFIIEGKPSESEISFSGDSSGMSYSYSTDAWLDGYDKYFAVYDSENRLKYLSHNEPEGSKDGDFTDCTPKLMVWEDIKPADAVGYAVISGCGNEMSKGESVELSVSTNLKNDVQWSVDNSEVADITSDGVLTAKNAGSVTVRAAIGGYTAERTVKVTVYTLSGTPSWSNDTSAPKDSDDYTKAADGNLSTYFDGVSGGYVQYDYGEPFKITSVKLAARAGNGMPERTVGGTVQGSNDGIQWTDLYKIKSAIPAGQYTTVVQDELSTNKAFRYYRYTNNQNMTNIAEFLIEGEPSGDVSEGEPVIRDIAEFTDNFEGSSNMFNADNGNLGTDGNQVYASGLARFGNVFVPVKATAVAETETISLAENDRFRLTFNMFAGWENNGKENSFALKSDDGSEIVGFTLTGGGYNLNRMSIGGNDLLKDESTKPIAQCKSNAAAKKTGANGWLNADQPYRNTVGFNKTVEIIISGNKEVTVSLSGGMEDITYTAVLDSLPSIKSIEITGNCNSARDRVTSYDNFDADLITYSETIN
;
A
#
# COMPACT_ATOMS: atom_id res chain seq x y z
N MET A 1 -55.68 -16.51 62.89
CA MET A 1 -55.23 -17.74 62.19
C MET A 1 -53.79 -17.50 61.76
N ILE A 2 -52.87 -17.79 62.67
CA ILE A 2 -51.42 -17.76 62.50
C ILE A 2 -50.98 -19.13 63.05
N SER A 3 -50.61 -20.07 62.19
CA SER A 3 -49.94 -21.34 62.49
C SER A 3 -49.85 -22.18 61.22
N ALA A 4 -48.67 -22.75 60.96
CA ALA A 4 -48.30 -23.62 59.84
C ALA A 4 -48.31 -22.91 58.47
N ILE A 5 -47.18 -22.51 57.89
CA ILE A 5 -46.12 -23.39 57.39
C ILE A 5 -44.77 -22.68 57.61
N TYR A 6 -44.07 -23.08 58.66
CA TYR A 6 -42.68 -22.75 58.96
C TYR A 6 -42.13 -24.03 59.58
N PHE A 7 -41.61 -24.96 58.79
CA PHE A 7 -40.72 -26.06 59.23
C PHE A 7 -40.41 -26.98 58.02
N SER A 8 -39.63 -26.50 57.05
CA SER A 8 -38.94 -27.40 56.11
C SER A 8 -37.59 -26.89 55.58
N ASP A 9 -37.22 -25.62 55.75
CA ASP A 9 -36.00 -25.07 55.11
C ASP A 9 -34.71 -25.13 55.94
N ASN A 10 -34.74 -25.55 57.21
CA ASN A 10 -33.54 -25.57 58.07
C ASN A 10 -32.82 -26.92 58.18
N MET A 11 -33.25 -27.97 57.47
CA MET A 11 -32.59 -29.29 57.48
C MET A 11 -31.79 -29.62 56.22
N PHE A 12 -31.96 -28.87 55.12
CA PHE A 12 -31.20 -29.07 53.88
C PHE A 12 -29.90 -28.25 53.82
N TYR A 13 -29.84 -27.09 54.48
CA TYR A 13 -28.64 -26.24 54.49
C TYR A 13 -27.50 -26.75 55.40
N ASN A 14 -27.83 -27.47 56.48
CA ASN A 14 -26.83 -27.96 57.43
C ASN A 14 -26.20 -29.32 57.07
N LYS A 15 -26.70 -30.03 56.04
CA LYS A 15 -26.12 -31.31 55.59
C LYS A 15 -25.10 -31.17 54.44
N ILE A 16 -25.07 -30.03 53.75
CA ILE A 16 -24.15 -29.77 52.63
C ILE A 16 -22.85 -29.10 53.12
N GLN A 17 -22.89 -28.31 54.20
CA GLN A 17 -21.72 -27.66 54.80
C GLN A 17 -20.78 -28.61 55.59
N VAL A 18 -21.31 -29.73 56.11
CA VAL A 18 -20.51 -30.70 56.89
C VAL A 18 -19.70 -31.65 55.98
N THR A 19 -20.11 -31.85 54.72
CA THR A 19 -19.43 -32.77 53.79
C THR A 19 -18.28 -32.11 52.99
N ILE A 20 -18.19 -30.77 52.97
CA ILE A 20 -17.17 -30.00 52.24
C ILE A 20 -15.97 -29.63 53.15
N THR A 21 -16.17 -29.57 54.46
CA THR A 21 -15.13 -29.16 55.42
C THR A 21 -14.20 -30.32 55.81
N GLU A 22 -14.71 -31.56 55.86
CA GLU A 22 -13.89 -32.75 56.20
C GLU A 22 -13.01 -33.26 55.04
N ARG A 23 -13.32 -32.92 53.78
CA ARG A 23 -12.48 -33.24 52.61
C ARG A 23 -11.32 -32.26 52.36
N ARG A 24 -11.37 -31.05 52.93
CA ARG A 24 -10.32 -30.00 52.79
C ARG A 24 -9.17 -30.15 53.81
N GLU A 25 -9.42 -30.74 54.98
CA GLU A 25 -8.41 -31.01 56.02
C GLU A 25 -7.57 -32.28 55.74
N SER A 26 -8.14 -33.26 55.03
CA SER A 26 -7.45 -34.50 54.63
C SER A 26 -6.42 -34.31 53.50
N MET A 27 -6.65 -33.35 52.59
CA MET A 27 -5.70 -33.01 51.52
C MET A 27 -4.55 -32.09 51.97
N LYS A 28 -4.77 -31.23 52.98
CA LYS A 28 -3.71 -30.36 53.54
C LYS A 28 -2.65 -31.11 54.35
N LYS A 29 -2.97 -32.30 54.90
CA LYS A 29 -2.01 -33.15 55.64
C LYS A 29 -1.17 -34.09 54.76
N LYS A 30 -1.44 -34.20 53.46
CA LYS A 30 -0.64 -35.00 52.50
C LYS A 30 0.31 -34.19 51.62
N ILE A 31 0.18 -32.87 51.59
CA ILE A 31 1.01 -31.97 50.76
C ILE A 31 2.17 -31.33 51.57
N LEU A 32 2.18 -31.44 52.90
CA LEU A 32 3.21 -30.83 53.75
C LEU A 32 4.30 -31.80 54.23
N SER A 33 4.30 -33.07 53.80
CA SER A 33 5.29 -34.09 54.19
C SER A 33 6.28 -34.49 53.08
N LEU A 34 6.39 -33.71 52.00
CA LEU A 34 7.31 -34.01 50.88
C LEU A 34 8.26 -32.84 50.52
N VAL A 35 8.31 -31.77 51.33
CA VAL A 35 9.14 -30.56 51.05
C VAL A 35 10.28 -30.37 52.06
N MET A 36 10.65 -31.38 52.85
CA MET A 36 11.81 -31.32 53.75
C MET A 36 12.60 -32.64 53.76
N ALA A 37 13.27 -32.94 52.65
CA ALA A 37 14.48 -33.75 52.66
C ALA A 37 15.26 -33.47 51.38
N VAL A 38 16.56 -33.20 51.54
CA VAL A 38 17.57 -33.01 50.48
C VAL A 38 17.68 -31.59 49.92
N ALA A 39 17.86 -30.63 50.82
CA ALA A 39 18.93 -29.65 50.63
C ALA A 39 20.15 -30.11 51.46
N MET A 40 21.35 -29.99 50.88
CA MET A 40 22.68 -30.35 51.40
C MET A 40 23.25 -31.72 51.00
N ALA A 41 23.83 -31.78 49.79
CA ALA A 41 25.09 -32.49 49.55
C ALA A 41 25.86 -31.81 48.37
N MET A 42 26.80 -30.95 48.75
CA MET A 42 28.10 -30.62 48.13
C MET A 42 28.34 -30.87 46.62
N THR A 43 28.74 -29.79 45.94
CA THR A 43 29.88 -29.64 45.00
C THR A 43 30.38 -30.87 44.25
N LEU A 44 30.36 -30.81 42.90
CA LEU A 44 31.55 -31.02 42.04
C LEU A 44 31.22 -30.76 40.55
N VAL A 45 32.13 -30.02 39.92
CA VAL A 45 32.25 -29.77 38.48
C VAL A 45 32.33 -31.09 37.70
N THR A 46 31.66 -31.21 36.55
CA THR A 46 32.21 -31.79 35.30
C THR A 46 31.23 -31.73 34.13
N ASN A 47 31.74 -31.29 32.98
CA ASN A 47 31.15 -31.41 31.65
C ASN A 47 30.76 -32.85 31.32
N PHE A 48 29.53 -33.10 30.89
CA PHE A 48 29.22 -34.15 29.92
C PHE A 48 28.06 -33.71 29.03
N ALA A 49 28.26 -33.88 27.72
CA ALA A 49 27.26 -33.73 26.69
C ALA A 49 26.06 -34.64 26.99
N VAL A 50 24.85 -34.07 26.94
CA VAL A 50 23.60 -34.82 27.00
C VAL A 50 23.06 -34.94 25.58
N SER A 51 22.99 -36.18 25.09
CA SER A 51 22.23 -36.53 23.90
C SER A 51 20.74 -36.29 24.14
N ALA A 52 20.04 -35.87 23.09
CA ALA A 52 18.59 -35.72 23.06
C ALA A 52 17.88 -36.95 23.68
N GLU A 53 17.22 -36.75 24.81
CA GLU A 53 16.18 -37.64 25.29
C GLU A 53 14.82 -37.06 24.89
N ASP A 54 14.01 -37.89 24.24
CA ASP A 54 12.64 -37.62 23.82
C ASP A 54 11.84 -36.99 24.95
N THR A 55 11.42 -35.73 24.74
CA THR A 55 10.49 -35.06 25.63
C THR A 55 9.13 -35.70 25.42
N VAL A 56 8.64 -36.47 26.39
CA VAL A 56 7.27 -36.99 26.39
C VAL A 56 6.31 -35.80 26.44
N ILE A 57 5.75 -35.42 25.29
CA ILE A 57 4.68 -34.42 25.17
C ILE A 57 3.42 -35.02 25.81
N THR A 58 2.97 -34.45 26.93
CA THR A 58 1.59 -34.66 27.42
C THR A 58 0.62 -34.09 26.38
N ALA A 59 -0.05 -34.98 25.65
CA ALA A 59 -0.82 -34.65 24.45
C ALA A 59 -1.98 -33.67 24.72
N GLY A 60 -1.84 -32.45 24.19
CA GLY A 60 -2.97 -31.58 23.85
C GLY A 60 -3.76 -32.13 22.65
N GLU A 61 -4.73 -31.36 22.15
CA GLU A 61 -5.48 -31.71 20.93
C GLU A 61 -4.53 -31.76 19.72
N VAL A 62 -4.59 -32.83 18.93
CA VAL A 62 -3.77 -32.96 17.72
C VAL A 62 -4.59 -32.53 16.50
N ILE A 63 -4.18 -31.44 15.86
CA ILE A 63 -4.78 -30.90 14.65
C ILE A 63 -3.89 -31.33 13.48
N ARG A 64 -4.38 -32.27 12.65
CA ARG A 64 -3.65 -32.76 11.49
C ARG A 64 -4.09 -32.04 10.24
N LEU A 65 -3.14 -31.45 9.52
CA LEU A 65 -3.39 -30.82 8.24
C LEU A 65 -2.88 -31.75 7.14
N ASP A 66 -3.74 -32.03 6.17
CA ASP A 66 -3.46 -32.99 5.10
C ASP A 66 -3.89 -32.40 3.74
N PRO A 67 -2.94 -32.13 2.82
CA PRO A 67 -3.25 -31.62 1.48
C PRO A 67 -4.24 -32.48 0.68
N SER A 68 -4.42 -33.76 1.00
CA SER A 68 -5.44 -34.60 0.35
C SER A 68 -6.88 -34.20 0.69
N ASN A 69 -7.07 -33.38 1.75
CA ASN A 69 -8.34 -32.75 2.10
C ASN A 69 -8.54 -31.38 1.43
N ALA A 70 -7.70 -31.03 0.45
CA ALA A 70 -7.84 -29.81 -0.34
C ALA A 70 -9.23 -29.71 -0.97
N SER A 71 -9.72 -28.48 -1.11
CA SER A 71 -10.96 -28.23 -1.85
C SER A 71 -10.82 -28.76 -3.29
N PRO A 72 -11.81 -29.52 -3.78
CA PRO A 72 -11.81 -30.00 -5.15
C PRO A 72 -12.44 -29.00 -6.13
N PHE A 73 -13.00 -27.89 -5.64
CA PHE A 73 -13.68 -26.90 -6.48
C PHE A 73 -12.69 -25.88 -7.02
N ASN A 74 -13.01 -25.33 -8.18
CA ASN A 74 -12.23 -24.31 -8.87
C ASN A 74 -10.75 -24.70 -9.01
N ASN A 75 -10.47 -25.96 -9.37
CA ASN A 75 -9.12 -26.54 -9.47
C ASN A 75 -8.29 -26.43 -8.18
N GLY A 76 -8.97 -26.37 -7.03
CA GLY A 76 -8.38 -26.17 -5.72
C GLY A 76 -7.97 -24.73 -5.45
N VAL A 77 -8.45 -23.76 -6.23
CA VAL A 77 -8.24 -22.33 -5.99
C VAL A 77 -9.43 -21.74 -5.25
N PHE A 78 -9.17 -21.17 -4.07
CA PHE A 78 -10.14 -20.38 -3.34
C PHE A 78 -10.36 -19.04 -4.05
N GLU A 79 -11.60 -18.77 -4.42
CA GLU A 79 -12.04 -17.57 -5.12
C GLU A 79 -12.12 -16.37 -4.17
N GLY A 80 -12.39 -16.60 -2.88
CA GLY A 80 -12.20 -15.57 -1.85
C GLY A 80 -13.36 -15.38 -0.88
N TRP A 81 -13.39 -14.18 -0.29
CA TRP A 81 -14.31 -13.80 0.78
C TRP A 81 -15.13 -12.60 0.34
N GLY A 82 -16.40 -12.57 0.75
CA GLY A 82 -17.27 -11.46 0.37
C GLY A 82 -18.31 -11.06 1.41
N THR A 83 -19.07 -10.05 1.01
CA THR A 83 -20.33 -9.66 1.62
C THR A 83 -21.36 -9.34 0.55
N SER A 84 -22.63 -9.41 0.89
CA SER A 84 -23.65 -8.72 0.10
C SER A 84 -23.58 -7.20 0.33
N LEU A 85 -23.87 -6.44 -0.73
CA LEU A 85 -24.16 -5.01 -0.64
C LEU A 85 -25.63 -4.78 -0.24
N CYS A 86 -26.41 -5.85 -0.14
CA CYS A 86 -27.73 -5.82 0.44
C CYS A 86 -27.63 -5.68 1.99
N TRP A 87 -28.30 -4.73 2.65
CA TRP A 87 -28.85 -3.49 2.07
C TRP A 87 -28.18 -2.24 2.62
N TRP A 88 -27.28 -2.41 3.58
CA TRP A 88 -26.47 -1.35 4.15
C TRP A 88 -25.90 -0.38 3.11
N ALA A 89 -25.47 -0.87 1.94
CA ALA A 89 -24.88 -0.03 0.90
C ALA A 89 -25.88 1.00 0.35
N ASN A 90 -27.13 0.58 0.11
CA ASN A 90 -28.23 1.49 -0.21
C ASN A 90 -28.48 2.50 0.92
N ARG A 91 -28.37 2.05 2.18
CA ARG A 91 -28.66 2.89 3.35
C ARG A 91 -27.60 3.94 3.66
N ILE A 92 -26.33 3.67 3.40
CA ILE A 92 -25.21 4.55 3.78
C ILE A 92 -24.57 5.28 2.60
N GLY A 93 -24.75 4.80 1.37
CA GLY A 93 -24.08 5.31 0.17
C GLY A 93 -24.43 6.75 -0.23
N TYR A 94 -25.36 7.40 0.47
CA TYR A 94 -25.64 8.83 0.32
C TYR A 94 -24.51 9.72 0.88
N SER A 95 -23.72 9.20 1.83
CA SER A 95 -22.63 9.92 2.48
C SER A 95 -21.31 9.47 1.88
N GLU A 96 -20.59 10.40 1.25
CA GLU A 96 -19.24 10.16 0.73
C GLU A 96 -18.30 9.66 1.84
N LYS A 97 -18.40 10.27 3.03
CA LYS A 97 -17.57 9.92 4.19
C LYS A 97 -17.81 8.48 4.66
N MET A 98 -19.06 8.03 4.74
CA MET A 98 -19.35 6.64 5.12
C MET A 98 -19.04 5.66 3.99
N THR A 99 -19.17 6.11 2.73
CA THR A 99 -18.80 5.33 1.55
C THR A 99 -17.31 5.00 1.54
N GLN A 100 -16.45 5.99 1.78
CA GLN A 100 -15.00 5.75 1.85
C GLN A 100 -14.60 4.92 3.07
N GLN A 101 -15.20 5.18 4.24
CA GLN A 101 -15.00 4.31 5.41
C GLN A 101 -15.36 2.85 5.13
N ALA A 102 -16.46 2.59 4.41
CA ALA A 102 -16.85 1.24 4.04
C ALA A 102 -15.85 0.59 3.07
N ALA A 103 -15.39 1.34 2.06
CA ALA A 103 -14.37 0.86 1.13
C ALA A 103 -13.06 0.51 1.85
N GLU A 104 -12.58 1.40 2.72
CA GLU A 104 -11.39 1.20 3.54
C GLU A 104 -11.55 0.01 4.50
N LEU A 105 -12.62 -0.04 5.30
CA LEU A 105 -12.81 -1.09 6.30
C LEU A 105 -13.05 -2.47 5.66
N PHE A 106 -13.80 -2.55 4.57
CA PHE A 106 -14.30 -3.84 4.09
C PHE A 106 -13.54 -4.36 2.87
N PHE A 107 -13.06 -3.50 1.99
CA PHE A 107 -12.50 -3.93 0.70
C PHE A 107 -11.00 -3.67 0.57
N SER A 108 -10.45 -2.66 1.25
CA SER A 108 -9.00 -2.38 1.19
C SER A 108 -8.15 -3.43 1.90
N GLU A 109 -6.86 -3.49 1.55
CA GLU A 109 -5.86 -4.37 2.19
C GLU A 109 -5.67 -4.08 3.68
N ASP A 110 -5.81 -2.82 4.10
CA ASP A 110 -5.74 -2.41 5.50
C ASP A 110 -6.97 -2.88 6.29
N GLY A 111 -8.12 -2.96 5.62
CA GLY A 111 -9.39 -3.48 6.13
C GLY A 111 -9.50 -5.00 6.12
N LEU A 112 -10.68 -5.52 5.75
CA LEU A 112 -10.92 -6.95 5.60
C LEU A 112 -10.37 -7.53 4.30
N GLY A 113 -10.05 -6.71 3.30
CA GLY A 113 -9.58 -7.18 1.99
C GLY A 113 -10.60 -8.05 1.25
N LEU A 114 -11.90 -7.83 1.45
CA LEU A 114 -12.92 -8.60 0.74
C LEU A 114 -12.78 -8.39 -0.77
N ASN A 115 -12.87 -9.48 -1.53
CA ASN A 115 -12.71 -9.49 -2.97
C ASN A 115 -13.95 -10.01 -3.70
N ILE A 116 -15.06 -10.21 -2.98
CA ILE A 116 -16.37 -10.56 -3.55
C ILE A 116 -17.43 -9.59 -3.00
N ALA A 117 -18.21 -8.98 -3.89
CA ALA A 117 -19.37 -8.17 -3.55
C ALA A 117 -20.62 -8.68 -4.28
N ARG A 118 -21.65 -9.10 -3.54
CA ARG A 118 -22.96 -9.45 -4.14
C ARG A 118 -23.83 -8.20 -4.24
N TYR A 119 -24.09 -7.73 -5.45
CA TYR A 119 -24.90 -6.55 -5.72
C TYR A 119 -26.38 -6.93 -5.83
N ASN A 120 -27.23 -6.33 -5.00
CA ASN A 120 -28.67 -6.59 -5.05
C ASN A 120 -29.32 -5.69 -6.10
N LEU A 121 -29.73 -6.27 -7.23
CA LEU A 121 -30.60 -5.62 -8.19
C LEU A 121 -32.03 -5.57 -7.62
N GLY A 122 -32.44 -4.39 -7.14
CA GLY A 122 -33.77 -4.18 -6.57
C GLY A 122 -34.88 -4.37 -7.60
N GLY A 123 -35.98 -5.02 -7.17
CA GLY A 123 -37.20 -5.05 -7.98
C GLY A 123 -37.83 -3.66 -8.07
N GLY A 124 -37.77 -2.90 -6.97
CA GLY A 124 -38.50 -1.65 -6.81
C GLY A 124 -39.98 -1.97 -6.58
N ASP A 125 -40.47 -1.66 -5.38
CA ASP A 125 -41.84 -1.98 -4.98
C ASP A 125 -42.89 -0.99 -5.52
N ASP A 126 -44.17 -1.36 -5.48
CA ASP A 126 -45.26 -0.51 -5.97
C ASP A 126 -45.33 0.79 -5.13
N PRO A 127 -45.18 1.98 -5.75
CA PRO A 127 -45.20 3.26 -5.03
C PRO A 127 -46.55 3.59 -4.38
N THR A 128 -47.63 2.88 -4.71
CA THR A 128 -48.95 3.05 -4.10
C THR A 128 -49.03 2.49 -2.68
N HIS A 129 -48.05 1.68 -2.25
CA HIS A 129 -47.93 1.21 -0.88
C HIS A 129 -46.50 1.35 -0.32
N ASN A 130 -46.38 1.23 1.00
CA ASN A 130 -45.12 1.42 1.71
C ASN A 130 -45.05 0.47 2.90
N HIS A 131 -44.97 -0.83 2.63
CA HIS A 131 -45.00 -1.85 3.68
C HIS A 131 -43.61 -2.15 4.26
N ILE A 132 -42.53 -2.06 3.45
CA ILE A 132 -41.16 -2.28 3.89
C ILE A 132 -40.76 -1.15 4.87
N ASN A 133 -40.55 -1.50 6.14
CA ASN A 133 -40.30 -0.54 7.22
C ASN A 133 -38.88 -0.59 7.79
N ARG A 134 -38.08 -1.60 7.42
CA ARG A 134 -36.66 -1.67 7.75
C ARG A 134 -35.89 -0.69 6.86
N SER A 135 -35.09 0.18 7.47
CA SER A 135 -34.63 1.43 6.85
C SER A 135 -33.69 1.24 5.66
N ASP A 136 -32.95 0.13 5.62
CA ASP A 136 -31.98 -0.25 4.59
C ASP A 136 -32.60 -1.03 3.42
N SER A 137 -33.59 -1.86 3.72
CA SER A 137 -34.15 -2.91 2.85
C SER A 137 -35.04 -2.47 1.71
N LYS A 138 -35.39 -1.18 1.64
CA LYS A 138 -36.19 -0.62 0.56
C LYS A 138 -35.26 -0.28 -0.61
N VAL A 139 -34.85 -1.31 -1.33
CA VAL A 139 -33.95 -1.19 -2.49
C VAL A 139 -34.74 -0.67 -3.69
N PRO A 140 -34.30 0.42 -4.35
CA PRO A 140 -34.97 0.95 -5.53
C PRO A 140 -34.73 0.06 -6.76
N GLY A 141 -35.66 0.10 -7.71
CA GLY A 141 -35.45 -0.52 -9.02
C GLY A 141 -34.66 0.40 -9.94
N VAL A 142 -33.82 -0.18 -10.81
CA VAL A 142 -33.00 0.56 -11.79
C VAL A 142 -33.78 1.00 -13.05
N TRP A 143 -35.07 1.27 -12.89
CA TRP A 143 -36.01 1.63 -13.95
C TRP A 143 -36.86 2.84 -13.51
N ASP A 144 -37.31 3.64 -14.48
CA ASP A 144 -38.14 4.83 -14.25
C ASP A 144 -39.59 4.61 -14.74
N THR A 145 -39.75 4.23 -16.00
CA THR A 145 -41.07 3.99 -16.61
C THR A 145 -41.12 2.66 -17.34
N PHE A 146 -42.31 2.08 -17.44
CA PHE A 146 -42.55 0.84 -18.16
C PHE A 146 -43.89 0.88 -18.91
N GLU A 147 -44.00 0.05 -19.94
CA GLU A 147 -45.25 -0.22 -20.66
C GLU A 147 -45.46 -1.74 -20.75
N LEU A 148 -46.62 -2.23 -20.32
CA LEU A 148 -47.02 -3.63 -20.51
C LEU A 148 -47.73 -3.83 -21.85
N THR A 149 -47.79 -5.08 -22.32
CA THR A 149 -48.68 -5.45 -23.42
C THR A 149 -50.14 -5.18 -23.06
N ALA A 150 -51.01 -5.04 -24.08
CA ALA A 150 -52.42 -4.67 -23.86
C ALA A 150 -53.22 -5.69 -23.01
N ASP A 151 -52.81 -6.95 -23.04
CA ASP A 151 -53.34 -8.04 -22.21
C ASP A 151 -52.62 -8.21 -20.86
N GLY A 152 -51.56 -7.42 -20.60
CA GLY A 152 -50.77 -7.45 -19.38
C GLY A 152 -49.84 -8.66 -19.25
N SER A 153 -49.71 -9.47 -20.31
CA SER A 153 -48.98 -10.73 -20.31
C SER A 153 -47.50 -10.60 -20.69
N GLY A 154 -47.00 -9.39 -20.90
CA GLY A 154 -45.59 -9.14 -21.23
C GLY A 154 -45.18 -7.69 -21.02
N VAL A 155 -43.88 -7.44 -21.04
CA VAL A 155 -43.30 -6.10 -21.02
C VAL A 155 -43.01 -5.62 -22.44
N LYS A 156 -43.61 -4.49 -22.82
CA LYS A 156 -43.39 -3.86 -24.13
C LYS A 156 -42.14 -2.99 -24.15
N SER A 157 -41.88 -2.24 -23.08
CA SER A 157 -40.67 -1.42 -22.94
C SER A 157 -40.41 -1.04 -21.48
N ILE A 158 -39.14 -0.84 -21.13
CA ILE A 158 -38.67 -0.27 -19.86
C ILE A 158 -37.72 0.88 -20.19
N THR A 159 -37.86 2.01 -19.51
CA THR A 159 -36.86 3.07 -19.44
C THR A 159 -36.01 2.81 -18.19
N TYR A 160 -34.71 2.63 -18.37
CA TYR A 160 -33.78 2.36 -17.28
C TYR A 160 -33.18 3.66 -16.73
N ASP A 161 -32.99 3.71 -15.42
CA ASP A 161 -32.32 4.80 -14.71
C ASP A 161 -31.54 4.23 -13.52
N LEU A 162 -30.21 4.11 -13.69
CA LEU A 162 -29.33 3.61 -12.64
C LEU A 162 -29.20 4.59 -11.46
N SER A 163 -29.51 5.88 -11.65
CA SER A 163 -29.43 6.87 -10.57
C SER A 163 -30.44 6.62 -9.45
N ASN A 164 -31.47 5.80 -9.72
CA ASN A 164 -32.38 5.32 -8.70
C ASN A 164 -31.66 4.52 -7.62
N ASP A 165 -30.62 3.74 -7.96
CA ASP A 165 -29.82 2.93 -7.03
C ASP A 165 -28.42 3.53 -6.77
N GLN A 166 -28.32 4.86 -6.83
CA GLN A 166 -27.04 5.58 -6.74
C GLN A 166 -26.27 5.29 -5.45
N ASN A 167 -26.97 5.07 -4.32
CA ASN A 167 -26.30 4.81 -3.04
C ASN A 167 -25.53 3.48 -3.06
N GLN A 168 -26.17 2.40 -3.52
CA GLN A 168 -25.50 1.10 -3.65
C GLN A 168 -24.39 1.17 -4.70
N LEU A 169 -24.63 1.89 -5.81
CA LEU A 169 -23.61 2.12 -6.85
C LEU A 169 -22.38 2.89 -6.34
N ASN A 170 -22.56 3.89 -5.46
CA ASN A 170 -21.46 4.63 -4.85
C ASN A 170 -20.54 3.70 -4.05
N ILE A 171 -21.13 2.82 -3.24
CA ILE A 171 -20.38 1.83 -2.46
C ILE A 171 -19.69 0.83 -3.38
N ALA A 172 -20.35 0.32 -4.42
CA ALA A 172 -19.74 -0.60 -5.38
C ALA A 172 -18.53 0.02 -6.09
N LYS A 173 -18.63 1.29 -6.54
CA LYS A 173 -17.51 2.01 -7.16
C LYS A 173 -16.36 2.25 -6.19
N ALA A 174 -16.65 2.64 -4.96
CA ALA A 174 -15.62 2.85 -3.94
C ALA A 174 -14.94 1.53 -3.53
N ALA A 175 -15.70 0.45 -3.41
CA ALA A 175 -15.19 -0.89 -3.14
C ALA A 175 -14.25 -1.37 -4.25
N LEU A 176 -14.62 -1.19 -5.52
CA LEU A 176 -13.77 -1.51 -6.67
C LEU A 176 -12.50 -0.64 -6.72
N ALA A 177 -12.59 0.63 -6.34
CA ALA A 177 -11.43 1.50 -6.26
C ALA A 177 -10.46 1.06 -5.15
N ALA A 178 -10.99 0.59 -4.01
CA ALA A 178 -10.20 0.05 -2.91
C ALA A 178 -9.63 -1.36 -3.19
N ASN A 179 -10.31 -2.15 -4.02
CA ASN A 179 -9.88 -3.47 -4.46
C ASN A 179 -10.15 -3.67 -5.97
N PRO A 180 -9.18 -3.38 -6.85
CA PRO A 180 -9.35 -3.50 -8.31
C PRO A 180 -9.68 -4.91 -8.81
N ASP A 181 -9.40 -5.95 -8.01
CA ASP A 181 -9.67 -7.36 -8.33
C ASP A 181 -11.06 -7.82 -7.84
N LEU A 182 -11.91 -6.89 -7.40
CA LEU A 182 -13.24 -7.18 -6.85
C LEU A 182 -14.13 -7.94 -7.84
N TYR A 183 -14.57 -9.12 -7.43
CA TYR A 183 -15.56 -9.93 -8.12
C TYR A 183 -16.96 -9.45 -7.76
N PHE A 184 -17.73 -8.98 -8.74
CA PHE A 184 -19.15 -8.70 -8.54
C PHE A 184 -20.02 -9.87 -8.98
N GLU A 185 -20.94 -10.27 -8.10
CA GLU A 185 -22.09 -11.08 -8.45
C GLU A 185 -23.37 -10.24 -8.38
N GLY A 186 -24.17 -10.20 -9.44
CA GLY A 186 -25.52 -9.64 -9.35
C GLY A 186 -26.51 -10.66 -8.77
N PHE A 187 -27.48 -10.23 -7.99
CA PHE A 187 -28.60 -11.09 -7.59
C PHE A 187 -29.90 -10.33 -7.37
N SER A 188 -31.02 -11.04 -7.39
CA SER A 188 -32.36 -10.46 -7.20
C SER A 188 -33.15 -11.15 -6.09
N ASN A 189 -33.63 -10.37 -5.13
CA ASN A 189 -34.62 -10.83 -4.14
C ASN A 189 -36.01 -10.98 -4.75
N SER A 190 -36.36 -10.13 -5.71
CA SER A 190 -37.63 -10.18 -6.45
C SER A 190 -37.43 -9.60 -7.86
N ALA A 191 -38.32 -10.00 -8.79
CA ALA A 191 -38.53 -9.24 -10.03
C ALA A 191 -39.23 -7.89 -9.73
N PRO A 192 -39.19 -6.92 -10.65
CA PRO A 192 -39.95 -5.68 -10.53
C PRO A 192 -41.44 -5.90 -10.27
N TYR A 193 -42.06 -5.07 -9.43
CA TYR A 193 -43.44 -5.30 -8.95
C TYR A 193 -44.47 -5.47 -10.08
N PHE A 194 -44.29 -4.80 -11.23
CA PHE A 194 -45.20 -4.92 -12.38
C PHE A 194 -45.11 -6.28 -13.11
N MET A 195 -44.04 -7.04 -12.88
CA MET A 195 -43.88 -8.43 -13.33
C MET A 195 -44.42 -9.44 -12.31
N THR A 196 -44.71 -9.04 -11.07
CA THR A 196 -45.13 -9.97 -10.01
C THR A 196 -46.63 -10.27 -10.05
N VAL A 197 -47.03 -11.43 -9.51
CA VAL A 197 -48.44 -11.85 -9.44
C VAL A 197 -49.24 -10.94 -8.53
N THR A 198 -48.67 -10.56 -7.38
CA THR A 198 -49.35 -9.74 -6.37
C THR A 198 -49.27 -8.24 -6.65
N GLY A 199 -48.43 -7.81 -7.60
CA GLY A 199 -48.11 -6.40 -7.81
C GLY A 199 -47.19 -5.82 -6.73
N CYS A 200 -46.55 -6.67 -5.93
CA CYS A 200 -45.73 -6.31 -4.78
C CYS A 200 -44.44 -7.16 -4.80
N THR A 201 -43.30 -6.57 -4.46
CA THR A 201 -42.01 -7.29 -4.40
C THR A 201 -41.81 -8.07 -3.11
N GLY A 202 -42.67 -7.89 -2.10
CA GLY A 202 -42.59 -8.60 -0.82
C GLY A 202 -42.94 -10.09 -0.87
N GLY A 203 -43.64 -10.53 -1.93
CA GLY A 203 -43.91 -11.95 -2.19
C GLY A 203 -45.35 -12.30 -2.55
N GLY A 204 -45.64 -13.60 -2.48
CA GLY A 204 -46.89 -14.21 -2.94
C GLY A 204 -48.03 -14.17 -1.91
N ASN A 205 -49.20 -14.67 -2.32
CA ASN A 205 -50.31 -14.95 -1.43
C ASN A 205 -51.00 -16.28 -1.81
N PRO A 206 -50.78 -17.37 -1.05
CA PRO A 206 -49.98 -17.48 0.18
C PRO A 206 -48.46 -17.27 -0.02
N ALA A 207 -47.72 -17.15 1.09
CA ALA A 207 -46.31 -16.75 1.11
C ALA A 207 -45.32 -17.80 0.54
N ASP A 208 -45.81 -18.99 0.20
CA ASP A 208 -45.11 -20.09 -0.47
C ASP A 208 -45.59 -20.27 -1.93
N SER A 209 -46.24 -19.25 -2.50
CA SER A 209 -46.65 -19.25 -3.92
C SER A 209 -45.67 -18.47 -4.78
N ASP A 210 -45.41 -18.98 -5.98
CA ASP A 210 -44.67 -18.26 -7.02
C ASP A 210 -45.21 -16.84 -7.17
N ASN A 211 -44.30 -15.86 -7.08
CA ASN A 211 -44.68 -14.45 -7.21
C ASN A 211 -44.23 -13.81 -8.52
N LEU A 212 -43.56 -14.53 -9.42
CA LEU A 212 -43.35 -14.09 -10.80
C LEU A 212 -44.51 -14.58 -11.68
N LYS A 213 -45.11 -13.70 -12.49
CA LYS A 213 -46.17 -14.10 -13.43
C LYS A 213 -45.66 -15.22 -14.36
N PRO A 214 -46.44 -16.30 -14.59
CA PRO A 214 -46.01 -17.44 -15.41
C PRO A 214 -45.50 -17.06 -16.81
N GLU A 215 -46.03 -15.98 -17.37
CA GLU A 215 -45.70 -15.44 -18.68
C GLU A 215 -44.52 -14.45 -18.71
N MET A 216 -43.95 -14.05 -17.56
CA MET A 216 -42.92 -12.99 -17.46
C MET A 216 -41.50 -13.50 -17.17
N TYR A 217 -41.25 -14.82 -17.24
CA TYR A 217 -39.92 -15.37 -16.96
C TYR A 217 -38.85 -14.91 -17.97
N ASP A 218 -39.20 -14.82 -19.25
CA ASP A 218 -38.30 -14.32 -20.29
C ASP A 218 -38.11 -12.80 -20.17
N ASP A 219 -39.16 -12.05 -19.83
CA ASP A 219 -39.07 -10.61 -19.59
C ASP A 219 -38.23 -10.27 -18.36
N PHE A 220 -38.30 -11.08 -17.28
CA PHE A 220 -37.41 -10.92 -16.13
C PHE A 220 -35.95 -11.24 -16.48
N GLY A 221 -35.71 -12.29 -17.27
CA GLY A 221 -34.38 -12.56 -17.83
C GLY A 221 -33.83 -11.39 -18.65
N LYS A 222 -34.65 -10.77 -19.50
CA LYS A 222 -34.26 -9.58 -20.29
C LYS A 222 -33.95 -8.37 -19.40
N PHE A 223 -34.72 -8.16 -18.34
CA PHE A 223 -34.45 -7.11 -17.35
C PHE A 223 -33.09 -7.29 -16.68
N ILE A 224 -32.78 -8.51 -16.22
CA ILE A 224 -31.47 -8.85 -15.65
C ILE A 224 -30.34 -8.57 -16.66
N ALA A 225 -30.50 -9.00 -17.90
CA ALA A 225 -29.48 -8.85 -18.93
C ALA A 225 -29.23 -7.38 -19.31
N GLU A 226 -30.29 -6.57 -19.47
CA GLU A 226 -30.14 -5.15 -19.78
C GLU A 226 -29.55 -4.37 -18.60
N ALA A 227 -29.99 -4.64 -17.36
CA ALA A 227 -29.39 -4.04 -16.17
C ALA A 227 -27.90 -4.40 -16.06
N THR A 228 -27.53 -5.68 -16.27
CA THR A 228 -26.13 -6.13 -16.26
C THR A 228 -25.27 -5.37 -17.29
N LYS A 229 -25.82 -5.10 -18.48
CA LYS A 229 -25.13 -4.31 -19.50
C LYS A 229 -24.95 -2.85 -19.08
N LEU A 230 -25.97 -2.23 -18.49
CA LEU A 230 -25.89 -0.85 -18.01
C LEU A 230 -24.89 -0.71 -16.85
N PHE A 231 -24.86 -1.65 -15.91
CA PHE A 231 -23.83 -1.67 -14.85
C PHE A 231 -22.41 -1.81 -15.42
N LYS A 232 -22.24 -2.62 -16.47
CA LYS A 232 -20.95 -2.73 -17.17
C LYS A 232 -20.51 -1.42 -17.80
N GLU A 233 -21.44 -0.61 -18.32
CA GLU A 233 -21.15 0.74 -18.84
C GLU A 233 -20.72 1.71 -17.72
N GLU A 234 -21.20 1.50 -16.48
CA GLU A 234 -20.78 2.23 -15.27
C GLU A 234 -19.49 1.69 -14.61
N GLY A 235 -18.83 0.70 -15.23
CA GLY A 235 -17.60 0.09 -14.72
C GLY A 235 -17.80 -1.04 -13.70
N ILE A 236 -19.05 -1.43 -13.41
CA ILE A 236 -19.37 -2.55 -12.53
C ILE A 236 -19.63 -3.80 -13.37
N ILE A 237 -18.65 -4.71 -13.41
CA ILE A 237 -18.70 -5.90 -14.27
C ILE A 237 -19.15 -7.11 -13.45
N PHE A 238 -20.41 -7.52 -13.61
CA PHE A 238 -20.89 -8.78 -13.03
C PHE A 238 -20.23 -9.97 -13.71
N LYS A 239 -19.60 -10.83 -12.91
CA LYS A 239 -18.96 -12.08 -13.33
C LYS A 239 -19.93 -13.27 -13.21
N SER A 240 -20.87 -13.19 -12.29
CA SER A 240 -22.01 -14.10 -12.18
C SER A 240 -23.29 -13.35 -11.85
N TYR A 241 -24.42 -14.00 -12.09
CA TYR A 241 -25.75 -13.51 -11.72
C TYR A 241 -26.62 -14.64 -11.17
N SER A 242 -27.23 -14.43 -10.00
CA SER A 242 -28.26 -15.32 -9.44
C SER A 242 -29.66 -14.70 -9.57
N PRO A 243 -30.58 -15.30 -10.35
CA PRO A 243 -31.88 -14.69 -10.61
C PRO A 243 -32.89 -14.82 -9.46
N MET A 244 -32.52 -15.50 -8.38
CA MET A 244 -33.42 -15.79 -7.26
C MET A 244 -32.63 -15.75 -5.95
N ASN A 245 -33.33 -15.48 -4.87
CA ASN A 245 -32.81 -15.56 -3.51
C ASN A 245 -33.78 -16.34 -2.65
N GLU A 246 -33.29 -17.34 -1.91
CA GLU A 246 -34.08 -18.15 -0.98
C GLU A 246 -35.41 -18.65 -1.57
N PRO A 247 -35.39 -19.30 -2.75
CA PRO A 247 -36.59 -19.51 -3.56
C PRO A 247 -37.59 -20.52 -2.98
N ASP A 248 -37.15 -21.59 -2.31
CA ASP A 248 -38.05 -22.56 -1.67
C ASP A 248 -38.22 -22.17 -0.20
N THR A 249 -39.11 -21.23 0.09
CA THR A 249 -39.47 -20.87 1.46
C THR A 249 -40.96 -20.57 1.58
N ASN A 250 -41.48 -20.49 2.81
CA ASN A 250 -42.91 -20.27 3.04
C ASN A 250 -43.21 -18.94 3.73
N TYR A 251 -42.30 -17.98 3.62
CA TYR A 251 -42.37 -16.70 4.33
C TYR A 251 -42.22 -15.48 3.42
N TRP A 252 -42.16 -15.65 2.09
CA TRP A 252 -42.23 -14.55 1.12
C TRP A 252 -43.68 -14.14 0.86
N GLY A 253 -44.25 -13.38 1.79
CA GLY A 253 -45.64 -12.92 1.76
C GLY A 253 -45.79 -11.50 1.23
N VAL A 254 -46.85 -11.28 0.43
CA VAL A 254 -47.30 -9.93 0.02
C VAL A 254 -47.37 -8.98 1.22
N ASN A 255 -46.93 -7.74 1.04
CA ASN A 255 -46.82 -6.73 2.10
C ASN A 255 -45.85 -7.08 3.25
N SER A 256 -44.84 -7.92 3.01
CA SER A 256 -43.77 -8.21 3.97
C SER A 256 -43.17 -6.92 4.54
N PRO A 257 -43.22 -6.67 5.87
CA PRO A 257 -42.67 -5.44 6.41
C PRO A 257 -41.12 -5.41 6.38
N LYS A 258 -40.48 -6.56 6.13
CA LYS A 258 -39.04 -6.72 6.27
C LYS A 258 -38.27 -6.40 4.98
N GLN A 259 -38.71 -6.94 3.83
CA GLN A 259 -37.89 -6.99 2.61
C GLN A 259 -38.66 -7.44 1.37
N GLU A 260 -38.05 -7.25 0.21
CA GLU A 260 -38.39 -7.95 -1.05
C GLU A 260 -38.14 -9.47 -0.91
N GLY A 261 -38.89 -10.28 -1.65
CA GLY A 261 -38.72 -11.73 -1.70
C GLY A 261 -39.65 -12.38 -2.73
N CYS A 262 -39.18 -13.44 -3.38
CA CYS A 262 -39.95 -14.16 -4.39
C CYS A 262 -39.75 -15.67 -4.24
N HIS A 263 -40.82 -16.38 -3.90
CA HIS A 263 -40.83 -17.84 -3.96
C HIS A 263 -40.74 -18.31 -5.41
N PHE A 264 -39.96 -19.36 -5.63
CA PHE A 264 -39.95 -20.14 -6.87
C PHE A 264 -40.03 -21.61 -6.53
N ASP A 265 -41.10 -22.27 -6.98
CA ASP A 265 -41.34 -23.68 -6.76
C ASP A 265 -40.14 -24.55 -7.20
N PRO A 266 -39.69 -25.50 -6.35
CA PRO A 266 -38.62 -26.41 -6.68
C PRO A 266 -38.89 -27.20 -7.95
N GLY A 267 -37.90 -27.24 -8.84
CA GLY A 267 -38.02 -27.94 -10.13
C GLY A 267 -38.46 -27.01 -11.24
N GLU A 268 -39.77 -26.86 -11.47
CA GLU A 268 -40.27 -26.15 -12.68
C GLU A 268 -39.92 -24.65 -12.68
N SER A 269 -40.30 -23.92 -11.64
CA SER A 269 -40.16 -22.46 -11.59
C SER A 269 -38.70 -22.02 -11.45
N GLN A 270 -37.95 -22.68 -10.57
CA GLN A 270 -36.49 -22.49 -10.48
C GLN A 270 -35.79 -22.81 -11.81
N SER A 271 -36.18 -23.89 -12.51
CA SER A 271 -35.61 -24.21 -13.82
C SER A 271 -35.88 -23.12 -14.85
N LYS A 272 -37.11 -22.59 -14.90
CA LYS A 272 -37.47 -21.52 -15.84
C LYS A 272 -36.65 -20.26 -15.59
N ALA A 273 -36.52 -19.82 -14.35
CA ALA A 273 -35.71 -18.65 -14.02
C ALA A 273 -34.26 -18.81 -14.47
N ILE A 274 -33.61 -19.95 -14.17
CA ILE A 274 -32.22 -20.23 -14.60
C ILE A 274 -32.10 -20.21 -16.13
N VAL A 275 -33.00 -20.90 -16.83
CA VAL A 275 -32.94 -21.05 -18.29
C VAL A 275 -33.19 -19.73 -19.00
N GLU A 276 -34.21 -18.97 -18.58
CA GLU A 276 -34.54 -17.70 -19.23
C GLU A 276 -33.50 -16.61 -18.93
N THR A 277 -32.91 -16.58 -17.73
CA THR A 277 -31.76 -15.70 -17.45
C THR A 277 -30.57 -16.05 -18.35
N ARG A 278 -30.22 -17.34 -18.52
CA ARG A 278 -29.14 -17.75 -19.42
C ARG A 278 -29.40 -17.33 -20.87
N LYS A 279 -30.61 -17.58 -21.38
CA LYS A 279 -31.01 -17.19 -22.74
C LYS A 279 -30.91 -15.68 -22.95
N ALA A 280 -31.38 -14.89 -21.98
CA ALA A 280 -31.35 -13.44 -22.07
C ALA A 280 -29.94 -12.88 -22.05
N LEU A 281 -29.06 -13.39 -21.17
CA LEU A 281 -27.65 -13.00 -21.13
C LEU A 281 -26.95 -13.36 -22.45
N ASP A 282 -27.19 -14.54 -23.01
CA ASP A 282 -26.62 -14.94 -24.30
C ASP A 282 -27.10 -14.03 -25.45
N ALA A 283 -28.40 -13.70 -25.46
CA ALA A 283 -28.97 -12.79 -26.45
C ALA A 283 -28.42 -11.36 -26.34
N ALA A 284 -28.03 -10.94 -25.13
CA ALA A 284 -27.38 -9.66 -24.86
C ALA A 284 -25.85 -9.67 -25.12
N GLY A 285 -25.27 -10.80 -25.51
CA GLY A 285 -23.82 -10.93 -25.72
C GLY A 285 -23.00 -11.04 -24.44
N LEU A 286 -23.63 -11.45 -23.33
CA LEU A 286 -23.06 -11.62 -21.99
C LEU A 286 -22.86 -13.11 -21.65
N ALA A 287 -22.33 -13.88 -22.61
CA ALA A 287 -22.07 -15.30 -22.44
C ALA A 287 -20.99 -15.61 -21.38
N ASP A 288 -20.18 -14.62 -21.04
CA ASP A 288 -19.13 -14.62 -20.01
C ASP A 288 -19.67 -14.45 -18.59
N VAL A 289 -20.91 -13.94 -18.43
CA VAL A 289 -21.57 -13.82 -17.12
C VAL A 289 -22.16 -15.16 -16.74
N LEU A 290 -21.66 -15.79 -15.69
CA LEU A 290 -22.12 -17.09 -15.23
C LEU A 290 -23.53 -17.00 -14.59
N VAL A 291 -24.43 -17.95 -14.85
CA VAL A 291 -25.68 -18.06 -14.08
C VAL A 291 -25.42 -18.89 -12.83
N ALA A 292 -25.57 -18.27 -11.66
CA ALA A 292 -25.44 -18.89 -10.35
C ALA A 292 -26.83 -19.26 -9.80
N GLY A 293 -26.85 -20.08 -8.75
CA GLY A 293 -28.09 -20.50 -8.11
C GLY A 293 -27.95 -21.85 -7.39
N MET A 294 -28.90 -22.25 -6.56
CA MET A 294 -30.25 -21.69 -6.47
C MET A 294 -30.42 -20.75 -5.27
N ASP A 295 -29.35 -20.48 -4.50
CA ASP A 295 -29.41 -19.61 -3.32
C ASP A 295 -30.47 -20.04 -2.30
N GLU A 296 -30.60 -21.35 -2.07
CA GLU A 296 -31.55 -21.85 -1.07
C GLU A 296 -31.13 -21.47 0.36
N THR A 297 -32.09 -21.02 1.18
CA THR A 297 -31.91 -20.67 2.61
C THR A 297 -31.29 -21.80 3.44
N ASP A 298 -31.72 -23.04 3.14
CA ASP A 298 -31.37 -24.25 3.89
C ASP A 298 -30.52 -25.16 3.00
N ILE A 299 -29.36 -25.57 3.53
CA ILE A 299 -28.41 -26.37 2.75
C ILE A 299 -28.94 -27.75 2.33
N ASN A 300 -29.89 -28.32 3.07
CA ASN A 300 -30.55 -29.56 2.66
C ASN A 300 -31.47 -29.32 1.46
N LYS A 301 -32.10 -28.14 1.38
CA LYS A 301 -32.95 -27.77 0.23
C LYS A 301 -32.13 -27.66 -1.04
N THR A 302 -30.91 -27.10 -0.98
CA THR A 302 -29.97 -27.11 -2.12
C THR A 302 -29.81 -28.50 -2.71
N VAL A 303 -29.55 -29.50 -1.86
CA VAL A 303 -29.38 -30.90 -2.27
C VAL A 303 -30.67 -31.46 -2.87
N SER A 304 -31.81 -31.28 -2.20
CA SER A 304 -33.08 -31.85 -2.68
C SER A 304 -33.60 -31.18 -3.93
N ASN A 305 -33.43 -29.86 -4.06
CA ASN A 305 -34.01 -29.07 -5.13
C ASN A 305 -33.15 -29.11 -6.39
N TYR A 306 -31.81 -29.20 -6.27
CA TYR A 306 -30.94 -29.41 -7.43
C TYR A 306 -31.34 -30.68 -8.20
N SER A 307 -31.71 -31.75 -7.47
CA SER A 307 -32.16 -33.00 -8.09
C SER A 307 -33.41 -32.84 -8.96
N LYS A 308 -34.28 -31.89 -8.62
CA LYS A 308 -35.56 -31.60 -9.30
C LYS A 308 -35.40 -30.68 -10.51
N LEU A 309 -34.28 -29.97 -10.65
CA LEU A 309 -34.01 -29.14 -11.82
C LEU A 309 -34.05 -29.98 -13.11
N THR A 310 -34.59 -29.39 -14.18
CA THR A 310 -34.54 -29.96 -15.52
C THR A 310 -33.09 -30.07 -16.01
N ASP A 311 -32.83 -30.97 -16.98
CA ASP A 311 -31.48 -31.11 -17.55
C ASP A 311 -31.01 -29.83 -18.28
N GLU A 312 -31.93 -29.08 -18.88
CA GLU A 312 -31.65 -27.78 -19.49
C GLU A 312 -31.19 -26.76 -18.44
N ALA A 313 -31.90 -26.67 -17.31
CA ALA A 313 -31.51 -25.79 -16.21
C ALA A 313 -30.17 -26.20 -15.59
N LYS A 314 -29.92 -27.50 -15.36
CA LYS A 314 -28.62 -27.99 -14.86
C LYS A 314 -27.46 -27.64 -15.80
N LYS A 315 -27.71 -27.61 -17.11
CA LYS A 315 -26.72 -27.20 -18.12
C LYS A 315 -26.50 -25.69 -18.11
N ALA A 316 -27.58 -24.90 -18.01
CA ALA A 316 -27.55 -23.44 -17.96
C ALA A 316 -26.91 -22.89 -16.66
N LEU A 317 -27.07 -23.60 -15.54
CA LEU A 317 -26.48 -23.27 -14.25
C LEU A 317 -24.96 -23.48 -14.29
N GLY A 318 -24.18 -22.41 -14.14
CA GLY A 318 -22.72 -22.47 -14.17
C GLY A 318 -22.08 -22.79 -12.81
N ARG A 319 -22.73 -22.41 -11.70
CA ARG A 319 -22.24 -22.65 -10.33
C ARG A 319 -23.39 -22.93 -9.38
N ILE A 320 -23.14 -23.74 -8.36
CA ILE A 320 -24.11 -23.98 -7.28
C ILE A 320 -23.84 -23.02 -6.12
N ASP A 321 -24.86 -22.27 -5.74
CA ASP A 321 -24.84 -21.32 -4.64
C ASP A 321 -25.89 -21.76 -3.60
N THR A 322 -25.56 -21.60 -2.31
CA THR A 322 -26.39 -22.04 -1.18
C THR A 322 -26.13 -21.18 0.04
N HIS A 323 -27.17 -21.03 0.86
CA HIS A 323 -27.07 -20.42 2.17
C HIS A 323 -26.94 -21.48 3.25
N THR A 324 -26.48 -21.08 4.44
CA THR A 324 -26.26 -22.00 5.58
C THR A 324 -26.99 -21.59 6.85
N TYR A 325 -28.06 -20.77 6.75
CA TYR A 325 -28.89 -20.37 7.89
C TYR A 325 -29.46 -21.57 8.65
N SER A 326 -29.81 -22.63 7.93
CA SER A 326 -30.34 -23.86 8.50
C SER A 326 -29.91 -25.11 7.73
N GLY A 327 -30.21 -26.27 8.32
CA GLY A 327 -29.79 -27.56 7.81
C GLY A 327 -28.38 -27.98 8.26
N SER A 328 -27.99 -29.21 7.89
CA SER A 328 -26.74 -29.82 8.35
C SER A 328 -25.97 -30.56 7.25
N ASN A 329 -26.56 -30.72 6.06
CA ASN A 329 -26.01 -31.56 5.00
C ASN A 329 -24.94 -30.87 4.13
N ARG A 330 -23.93 -30.25 4.76
CA ARG A 330 -22.77 -29.64 4.07
C ARG A 330 -22.05 -30.60 3.13
N LYS A 331 -21.85 -31.84 3.61
CA LYS A 331 -21.29 -32.93 2.82
C LYS A 331 -22.14 -33.24 1.58
N GLY A 332 -23.46 -33.29 1.71
CA GLY A 332 -24.35 -33.54 0.58
C GLY A 332 -24.33 -32.41 -0.44
N ALA A 333 -24.22 -31.15 -0.01
CA ALA A 333 -24.05 -30.02 -0.93
C ALA A 333 -22.74 -30.14 -1.72
N LYS A 334 -21.63 -30.46 -1.04
CA LYS A 334 -20.34 -30.77 -1.68
C LYS A 334 -20.47 -31.90 -2.71
N GLU A 335 -21.04 -33.04 -2.32
CA GLU A 335 -21.21 -34.19 -3.21
C GLU A 335 -22.11 -33.86 -4.41
N THR A 336 -23.14 -33.03 -4.22
CA THR A 336 -24.03 -32.59 -5.29
C THR A 336 -23.27 -31.75 -6.32
N ALA A 337 -22.49 -30.77 -5.90
CA ALA A 337 -21.70 -29.92 -6.79
C ALA A 337 -20.59 -30.71 -7.51
N LEU A 338 -19.90 -31.62 -6.79
CA LEU A 338 -18.90 -32.51 -7.39
C LEU A 338 -19.49 -33.40 -8.49
N ASN A 339 -20.60 -34.07 -8.19
CA ASN A 339 -21.26 -34.95 -9.15
C ASN A 339 -21.82 -34.18 -10.36
N ALA A 340 -22.17 -32.90 -10.16
CA ALA A 340 -22.60 -32.00 -11.21
C ALA A 340 -21.45 -31.43 -12.06
N GLY A 341 -20.20 -31.54 -11.60
CA GLY A 341 -19.05 -30.87 -12.21
C GLY A 341 -19.16 -29.35 -12.14
N LYS A 342 -19.66 -28.81 -11.01
CA LYS A 342 -19.88 -27.38 -10.79
C LYS A 342 -19.10 -26.90 -9.56
N ASN A 343 -18.68 -25.64 -9.56
CA ASN A 343 -18.16 -24.99 -8.35
C ASN A 343 -19.28 -24.81 -7.31
N LEU A 344 -18.89 -24.55 -6.07
CA LEU A 344 -19.80 -24.42 -4.94
C LEU A 344 -19.44 -23.20 -4.08
N TRP A 345 -20.35 -22.26 -3.95
CA TRP A 345 -20.23 -21.12 -3.04
C TRP A 345 -21.14 -21.27 -1.83
N MET A 346 -20.62 -20.87 -0.66
CA MET A 346 -21.48 -20.44 0.45
C MET A 346 -21.77 -18.96 0.19
N SER A 347 -22.91 -18.67 -0.40
CA SER A 347 -23.22 -17.37 -1.02
C SER A 347 -23.92 -16.39 -0.07
N GLU A 348 -24.45 -16.87 1.06
CA GLU A 348 -25.02 -16.02 2.10
C GLU A 348 -25.18 -16.79 3.42
N VAL A 349 -24.67 -16.21 4.50
CA VAL A 349 -25.11 -16.55 5.86
C VAL A 349 -24.76 -15.41 6.79
N ASP A 350 -25.55 -15.26 7.84
CA ASP A 350 -25.18 -14.51 9.01
C ASP A 350 -26.03 -14.95 10.22
N GLY A 351 -25.75 -14.38 11.38
CA GLY A 351 -26.59 -14.53 12.56
C GLY A 351 -26.17 -13.54 13.64
N GLY A 352 -27.05 -13.36 14.63
CA GLY A 352 -26.80 -12.59 15.84
C GLY A 352 -25.74 -13.23 16.73
N TRP A 353 -24.50 -13.25 16.25
CA TRP A 353 -23.34 -13.89 16.86
C TRP A 353 -22.31 -12.85 17.27
N ASP A 354 -21.48 -13.21 18.24
CA ASP A 354 -20.21 -12.53 18.45
C ASP A 354 -19.16 -13.02 17.42
N GLY A 355 -17.94 -12.49 17.50
CA GLY A 355 -16.86 -12.89 16.60
C GLY A 355 -16.51 -14.38 16.64
N PHE A 356 -16.69 -15.05 17.78
CA PHE A 356 -16.38 -16.48 17.89
C PHE A 356 -17.47 -17.34 17.26
N GLY A 357 -18.74 -16.94 17.36
CA GLY A 357 -19.84 -17.59 16.68
C GLY A 357 -19.70 -17.50 15.15
N LEU A 358 -19.30 -16.33 14.62
CA LEU A 358 -18.99 -16.17 13.21
C LEU A 358 -17.81 -17.07 12.78
N ALA A 359 -16.70 -17.05 13.54
CA ALA A 359 -15.55 -17.90 13.25
C ALA A 359 -15.92 -19.39 13.22
N GLN A 360 -16.76 -19.84 14.15
CA GLN A 360 -17.26 -21.23 14.15
C GLN A 360 -18.09 -21.53 12.91
N ARG A 361 -18.99 -20.61 12.48
CA ARG A 361 -19.78 -20.80 11.27
C ARG A 361 -18.90 -20.92 10.03
N ILE A 362 -17.92 -20.04 9.86
CA ILE A 362 -16.97 -20.10 8.73
C ILE A 362 -16.24 -21.45 8.72
N ILE A 363 -15.71 -21.88 9.86
CA ILE A 363 -15.01 -23.17 10.00
C ILE A 363 -15.93 -24.34 9.62
N ASP A 364 -17.17 -24.36 10.13
CA ASP A 364 -18.13 -25.43 9.85
C ASP A 364 -18.47 -25.50 8.36
N ASP A 365 -18.78 -24.36 7.75
CA ASP A 365 -19.19 -24.25 6.35
C ASP A 365 -18.05 -24.62 5.41
N VAL A 366 -16.90 -23.96 5.55
CA VAL A 366 -15.77 -24.15 4.63
C VAL A 366 -15.19 -25.56 4.77
N ASN A 367 -15.05 -26.11 5.98
CA ASN A 367 -14.60 -27.51 6.13
C ASN A 367 -15.62 -28.52 5.64
N GLY A 368 -16.91 -28.29 5.88
CA GLY A 368 -17.97 -29.24 5.54
C GLY A 368 -18.33 -29.26 4.06
N MET A 369 -18.25 -28.10 3.40
CA MET A 369 -18.60 -27.92 1.99
C MET A 369 -17.39 -27.94 1.08
N ASN A 370 -16.20 -27.58 1.59
CA ASN A 370 -15.03 -27.22 0.79
C ASN A 370 -15.32 -26.08 -0.21
N ALA A 371 -16.27 -25.19 0.08
CA ALA A 371 -16.70 -24.13 -0.85
C ALA A 371 -15.50 -23.32 -1.38
N SER A 372 -15.57 -22.92 -2.65
CA SER A 372 -14.54 -22.09 -3.28
C SER A 372 -14.68 -20.60 -2.95
N ALA A 373 -15.81 -20.17 -2.39
CA ALA A 373 -15.98 -18.85 -1.78
C ALA A 373 -16.93 -18.90 -0.58
N TRP A 374 -16.83 -17.89 0.28
CA TRP A 374 -17.72 -17.71 1.44
C TRP A 374 -18.11 -16.24 1.58
N VAL A 375 -19.40 -15.95 1.57
CA VAL A 375 -19.96 -14.60 1.51
C VAL A 375 -20.89 -14.33 2.69
N LEU A 376 -20.56 -13.34 3.51
CA LEU A 376 -21.44 -12.85 4.59
C LEU A 376 -22.70 -12.21 3.98
N TRP A 377 -23.85 -12.27 4.67
CA TRP A 377 -25.03 -11.49 4.27
C TRP A 377 -24.73 -9.99 4.34
N ASP A 378 -25.17 -9.32 5.40
CA ASP A 378 -25.09 -7.89 5.54
C ASP A 378 -23.92 -7.58 6.46
N ILE A 379 -22.97 -6.77 6.02
CA ILE A 379 -21.80 -6.41 6.81
C ILE A 379 -22.12 -5.32 7.84
N VAL A 380 -23.20 -4.55 7.66
CA VAL A 380 -23.67 -3.51 8.60
C VAL A 380 -25.20 -3.58 8.75
N ASP A 381 -25.68 -4.28 9.78
CA ASP A 381 -27.14 -4.46 10.00
C ASP A 381 -27.77 -3.39 10.90
N LYS A 382 -26.99 -2.76 11.77
CA LYS A 382 -27.51 -1.83 12.79
C LYS A 382 -27.30 -0.38 12.37
N HIS A 383 -28.30 0.45 12.62
CA HIS A 383 -28.28 1.88 12.29
C HIS A 383 -28.62 2.73 13.51
N LYS A 384 -27.85 3.79 13.76
CA LYS A 384 -28.22 4.87 14.66
C LYS A 384 -28.53 6.10 13.83
N ASP A 385 -29.78 6.53 13.86
CA ASP A 385 -30.28 7.67 13.10
C ASP A 385 -31.39 8.36 13.89
N SER A 386 -31.10 9.55 14.40
CA SER A 386 -32.05 10.36 15.16
C SER A 386 -33.15 10.98 14.29
N ASN A 387 -32.99 10.96 12.97
CA ASN A 387 -33.94 11.48 11.99
C ASN A 387 -34.81 10.38 11.36
N PHE A 388 -34.39 9.12 11.42
CA PHE A 388 -35.21 8.02 10.94
C PHE A 388 -36.52 7.93 11.71
N VAL A 389 -37.62 7.87 10.97
CA VAL A 389 -38.97 7.67 11.48
C VAL A 389 -39.52 6.44 10.79
N ASP A 390 -39.80 5.40 11.58
CA ASP A 390 -40.43 4.18 11.07
C ASP A 390 -41.74 4.56 10.35
N PRO A 391 -41.87 4.25 9.05
CA PRO A 391 -43.01 4.69 8.25
C PRO A 391 -44.33 4.05 8.68
N THR A 392 -44.28 2.94 9.42
CA THR A 392 -45.47 2.23 9.93
C THR A 392 -45.87 2.72 11.31
N THR A 393 -44.90 2.88 12.22
CA THR A 393 -45.20 3.19 13.63
C THR A 393 -45.10 4.68 13.97
N GLY A 394 -44.42 5.48 13.14
CA GLY A 394 -44.13 6.90 13.40
C GLY A 394 -43.11 7.14 14.51
N ASN A 395 -42.49 6.06 15.04
CA ASN A 395 -41.51 6.15 16.11
C ASN A 395 -40.09 6.31 15.57
N LYS A 396 -39.23 6.97 16.35
CA LYS A 396 -37.79 7.08 16.08
C LYS A 396 -37.04 5.86 16.64
N THR A 397 -37.20 4.72 15.99
CA THR A 397 -36.70 3.42 16.46
C THR A 397 -35.17 3.32 16.48
N GLU A 398 -34.47 4.13 15.68
CA GLU A 398 -33.00 4.10 15.53
C GLU A 398 -32.28 5.20 16.33
N ALA A 399 -32.99 6.14 16.95
CA ALA A 399 -32.39 7.36 17.51
C ALA A 399 -31.38 7.14 18.65
N ASN A 400 -31.50 6.04 19.38
CA ASN A 400 -30.65 5.73 20.54
C ASN A 400 -29.91 4.39 20.40
N ASN A 401 -29.79 3.88 19.18
CA ASN A 401 -29.06 2.64 18.94
C ASN A 401 -27.58 2.83 19.29
N SER A 402 -26.99 1.82 19.93
CA SER A 402 -25.56 1.78 20.23
C SER A 402 -25.05 0.35 20.13
N VAL A 403 -23.74 0.20 19.93
CA VAL A 403 -23.06 -1.09 19.93
C VAL A 403 -21.83 -1.06 20.83
N SER A 404 -21.52 -2.23 21.40
CA SER A 404 -20.27 -2.48 22.14
C SER A 404 -19.43 -3.54 21.41
N ASP A 405 -18.11 -3.56 21.69
CA ASP A 405 -17.17 -4.52 21.09
C ASP A 405 -17.59 -5.99 21.28
N ALA A 406 -18.33 -6.31 22.35
CA ALA A 406 -18.75 -7.68 22.69
C ALA A 406 -20.17 -8.02 22.22
N ASP A 407 -20.86 -7.11 21.52
CA ASP A 407 -22.24 -7.34 21.11
C ASP A 407 -22.33 -8.48 20.09
N SER A 408 -23.40 -9.26 20.20
CA SER A 408 -23.81 -10.21 19.17
C SER A 408 -24.75 -9.52 18.21
N LEU A 409 -24.35 -9.40 16.95
CA LEU A 409 -25.04 -8.64 15.92
C LEU A 409 -25.16 -9.46 14.65
N TRP A 410 -26.16 -9.13 13.84
CA TRP A 410 -26.05 -9.37 12.40
C TRP A 410 -25.10 -8.29 11.83
N GLY A 411 -24.31 -8.62 10.83
CA GLY A 411 -23.15 -7.87 10.39
C GLY A 411 -22.04 -7.79 11.42
N VAL A 412 -21.04 -6.97 11.12
CA VAL A 412 -19.83 -6.81 11.94
C VAL A 412 -19.80 -5.48 12.71
N GLY A 413 -20.76 -4.58 12.43
CA GLY A 413 -20.82 -3.25 13.02
C GLY A 413 -22.14 -2.52 12.83
N MET A 414 -22.12 -1.22 13.11
CA MET A 414 -23.26 -0.30 13.04
C MET A 414 -22.89 0.96 12.25
N ALA A 415 -23.82 1.52 11.49
CA ALA A 415 -23.72 2.87 10.93
C ALA A 415 -24.32 3.91 11.88
N ASP A 416 -23.53 4.90 12.29
CA ASP A 416 -23.98 6.07 13.04
C ASP A 416 -24.20 7.25 12.08
N HIS A 417 -25.44 7.36 11.59
CA HIS A 417 -25.85 8.41 10.64
C HIS A 417 -25.79 9.81 11.26
N ASP A 418 -25.96 9.93 12.58
CA ASP A 418 -25.89 11.22 13.27
C ASP A 418 -24.47 11.83 13.22
N ASN A 419 -23.44 10.99 13.09
CA ASN A 419 -22.03 11.37 13.09
C ASN A 419 -21.29 10.98 11.78
N GLU A 420 -22.01 10.41 10.81
CA GLU A 420 -21.48 9.84 9.56
C GLU A 420 -20.25 8.94 9.81
N ASN A 421 -20.45 7.90 10.63
CA ASN A 421 -19.35 7.03 11.08
C ASN A 421 -19.76 5.55 11.10
N LEU A 422 -18.84 4.65 10.75
CA LEU A 422 -19.01 3.22 10.93
C LEU A 422 -18.33 2.74 12.23
N ILE A 423 -19.06 1.96 13.04
CA ILE A 423 -18.60 1.48 14.35
C ILE A 423 -18.52 -0.04 14.32
N MET A 424 -17.31 -0.58 14.43
CA MET A 424 -17.04 -2.02 14.32
C MET A 424 -17.00 -2.70 15.69
N THR A 425 -17.53 -3.92 15.76
CA THR A 425 -17.43 -4.80 16.94
C THR A 425 -16.22 -5.75 16.84
N ASN A 426 -15.99 -6.60 17.85
CA ASN A 426 -14.99 -7.67 17.75
C ASN A 426 -15.31 -8.71 16.67
N LYS A 427 -16.55 -8.78 16.17
CA LYS A 427 -16.90 -9.66 15.03
C LYS A 427 -16.15 -9.26 13.75
N TYR A 428 -15.88 -7.98 13.53
CA TYR A 428 -15.03 -7.49 12.43
C TYR A 428 -13.62 -8.08 12.51
N TYR A 429 -12.98 -7.97 13.67
CA TYR A 429 -11.62 -8.47 13.86
C TYR A 429 -11.53 -10.00 13.88
N ALA A 430 -12.61 -10.69 14.29
CA ALA A 430 -12.67 -12.13 14.18
C ALA A 430 -12.85 -12.59 12.72
N PHE A 431 -13.63 -11.86 11.92
CA PHE A 431 -13.78 -12.12 10.49
C PHE A 431 -12.44 -11.91 9.74
N GLY A 432 -11.74 -10.82 10.05
CA GLY A 432 -10.43 -10.52 9.46
C GLY A 432 -9.34 -11.55 9.74
N GLN A 433 -9.49 -12.42 10.75
CA GLN A 433 -8.57 -13.55 10.93
C GLN A 433 -8.65 -14.57 9.80
N PHE A 434 -9.77 -14.61 9.06
CA PHE A 434 -9.92 -15.41 7.86
C PHE A 434 -9.56 -14.59 6.63
N THR A 435 -10.21 -13.43 6.46
CA THR A 435 -10.19 -12.70 5.19
C THR A 435 -8.84 -12.07 4.84
N LYS A 436 -8.10 -11.56 5.84
CA LYS A 436 -6.79 -10.92 5.61
C LYS A 436 -5.65 -11.91 5.38
N TYR A 437 -5.84 -13.18 5.75
CA TYR A 437 -4.74 -14.14 5.82
C TYR A 437 -4.92 -15.34 4.91
N ILE A 438 -6.17 -15.78 4.66
CA ILE A 438 -6.48 -16.75 3.60
C ILE A 438 -6.87 -15.96 2.36
N ASN A 439 -6.01 -15.96 1.37
CA ASN A 439 -6.11 -15.07 0.22
C ASN A 439 -6.82 -15.77 -0.95
N PRO A 440 -7.44 -15.01 -1.86
CA PRO A 440 -7.75 -15.52 -3.20
C PRO A 440 -6.49 -16.12 -3.83
N GLY A 441 -6.63 -17.28 -4.49
CA GLY A 441 -5.48 -18.04 -5.02
C GLY A 441 -4.98 -19.16 -4.10
N ASP A 442 -5.25 -19.10 -2.79
CA ASP A 442 -4.88 -20.19 -1.88
C ASP A 442 -5.74 -21.44 -2.13
N THR A 443 -5.25 -22.60 -1.69
CA THR A 443 -6.03 -23.84 -1.65
C THR A 443 -6.53 -24.10 -0.23
N ILE A 444 -7.85 -24.04 -0.02
CA ILE A 444 -8.47 -24.44 1.24
C ILE A 444 -8.17 -25.90 1.54
N ILE A 445 -7.76 -26.19 2.77
CA ILE A 445 -7.57 -27.55 3.31
C ILE A 445 -8.53 -27.72 4.47
N ALA A 446 -9.49 -28.64 4.32
CA ALA A 446 -10.38 -28.97 5.42
C ALA A 446 -9.59 -29.62 6.57
N SER A 447 -9.76 -29.11 7.79
CA SER A 447 -8.94 -29.49 8.94
C SER A 447 -9.78 -30.07 10.09
N SER A 448 -10.21 -29.26 11.07
CA SER A 448 -10.89 -29.72 12.28
C SER A 448 -12.14 -28.89 12.58
N ASN A 449 -12.90 -29.27 13.60
CA ASN A 449 -14.07 -28.50 14.04
C ASN A 449 -13.74 -27.12 14.64
N SER A 450 -12.46 -26.82 14.87
CA SER A 450 -12.01 -25.54 15.43
C SER A 450 -10.83 -24.96 14.67
N THR A 451 -10.60 -25.42 13.43
CA THR A 451 -9.50 -24.95 12.60
C THR A 451 -9.87 -25.01 11.13
N LEU A 452 -9.57 -23.92 10.41
CA LEU A 452 -9.53 -23.89 8.96
C LEU A 452 -8.08 -23.69 8.52
N ALA A 453 -7.68 -24.34 7.43
CA ALA A 453 -6.35 -24.17 6.87
C ALA A 453 -6.42 -23.82 5.38
N ALA A 454 -5.36 -23.17 4.91
CA ALA A 454 -5.15 -22.91 3.50
C ALA A 454 -3.66 -23.09 3.16
N TYR A 455 -3.38 -23.45 1.92
CA TYR A 455 -2.04 -23.65 1.40
C TYR A 455 -1.88 -22.90 0.09
N ASN A 456 -0.85 -22.06 0.00
CA ASN A 456 -0.50 -21.40 -1.23
C ASN A 456 0.45 -22.30 -2.03
N LYS A 457 -0.01 -22.81 -3.18
CA LYS A 457 0.79 -23.70 -4.03
C LYS A 457 2.01 -23.02 -4.66
N GLN A 458 1.99 -21.69 -4.82
CA GLN A 458 3.05 -20.93 -5.47
C GLN A 458 4.19 -20.60 -4.49
N THR A 459 3.84 -20.07 -3.31
CA THR A 459 4.83 -19.66 -2.29
C THR A 459 5.19 -20.81 -1.36
N GLY A 460 4.33 -21.81 -1.23
CA GLY A 460 4.44 -22.87 -0.24
C GLY A 460 3.92 -22.48 1.15
N ASP A 461 3.32 -21.30 1.31
CA ASP A 461 2.82 -20.82 2.60
C ASP A 461 1.68 -21.71 3.11
N ILE A 462 1.68 -21.98 4.41
CA ILE A 462 0.57 -22.66 5.09
C ILE A 462 -0.06 -21.68 6.08
N LYS A 463 -1.36 -21.45 5.95
CA LYS A 463 -2.15 -20.57 6.82
C LYS A 463 -3.11 -21.42 7.64
N ILE A 464 -3.20 -21.16 8.93
CA ILE A 464 -4.03 -21.94 9.87
C ILE A 464 -4.78 -20.99 10.77
N VAL A 465 -6.11 -20.91 10.64
CA VAL A 465 -6.96 -20.11 11.52
C VAL A 465 -7.56 -21.04 12.57
N ALA A 466 -7.18 -20.85 13.84
CA ALA A 466 -7.58 -21.68 14.96
C ALA A 466 -8.47 -20.92 15.96
N LEU A 467 -9.63 -21.50 16.27
CA LEU A 467 -10.62 -20.97 17.20
C LEU A 467 -10.49 -21.64 18.57
N ASN A 468 -10.41 -20.85 19.64
CA ASN A 468 -10.71 -21.28 21.00
C ASN A 468 -11.82 -20.39 21.59
N SER A 469 -13.07 -20.81 21.44
CA SER A 469 -14.23 -20.14 22.02
C SER A 469 -14.50 -20.53 23.48
N GLY A 470 -13.71 -21.44 24.06
CA GLY A 470 -13.85 -21.89 25.43
C GLY A 470 -13.35 -20.88 26.47
N ASP A 471 -13.67 -21.14 27.73
CA ASP A 471 -13.27 -20.29 28.87
C ASP A 471 -11.90 -20.69 29.48
N SER A 472 -11.22 -21.67 28.88
CA SER A 472 -9.89 -22.13 29.29
C SER A 472 -8.93 -22.20 28.12
N SER A 473 -7.64 -21.98 28.38
CA SER A 473 -6.59 -22.25 27.39
C SER A 473 -6.58 -23.73 26.97
N ARG A 474 -6.21 -23.98 25.73
CA ARG A 474 -6.12 -25.32 25.14
C ARG A 474 -4.75 -25.50 24.48
N GLU A 475 -4.02 -26.53 24.89
CA GLU A 475 -2.80 -26.93 24.22
C GLU A 475 -3.15 -27.67 22.92
N CYS A 476 -2.56 -27.21 21.80
CA CYS A 476 -2.75 -27.80 20.49
C CYS A 476 -1.39 -28.20 19.89
N LEU A 477 -1.32 -29.40 19.31
CA LEU A 477 -0.24 -29.85 18.44
C LEU A 477 -0.73 -29.76 17.00
N PHE A 478 -0.13 -28.87 16.21
CA PHE A 478 -0.36 -28.77 14.78
C PHE A 478 0.62 -29.70 14.07
N ASP A 479 0.07 -30.67 13.33
CA ASP A 479 0.80 -31.71 12.63
C ASP A 479 0.70 -31.51 11.12
N LEU A 480 1.81 -31.08 10.52
CA LEU A 480 1.98 -30.79 9.09
C LEU A 480 2.72 -31.94 8.38
N SER A 481 2.86 -33.11 9.02
CA SER A 481 3.68 -34.21 8.48
C SER A 481 3.22 -34.76 7.13
N ALA A 482 1.95 -34.54 6.76
CA ALA A 482 1.41 -34.90 5.45
C ALA A 482 1.91 -34.00 4.31
N PHE A 483 2.44 -32.81 4.60
CA PHE A 483 3.05 -31.96 3.59
C PHE A 483 4.42 -32.50 3.22
N THR A 484 4.77 -32.44 1.93
CA THR A 484 6.11 -32.83 1.44
C THR A 484 7.20 -31.96 2.08
N GLN A 485 6.94 -30.67 2.23
CA GLN A 485 7.81 -29.69 2.86
C GLN A 485 6.99 -28.63 3.60
N THR A 486 7.61 -27.97 4.57
CA THR A 486 7.03 -26.87 5.33
C THR A 486 8.08 -25.80 5.56
N GLY A 487 7.64 -24.58 5.85
CA GLY A 487 8.48 -23.60 6.52
C GLY A 487 8.94 -24.04 7.91
N ASP A 488 9.92 -23.31 8.44
CA ASP A 488 10.39 -23.48 9.82
C ASP A 488 9.84 -22.39 10.75
N ASN A 489 9.57 -21.20 10.20
CA ASN A 489 9.10 -20.03 10.93
C ASN A 489 7.58 -19.97 10.92
N VAL A 490 6.98 -19.81 12.10
CA VAL A 490 5.55 -19.55 12.25
C VAL A 490 5.37 -18.12 12.77
N ARG A 491 4.58 -17.32 12.07
CA ARG A 491 4.01 -16.07 12.59
C ARG A 491 2.65 -16.36 13.21
N ALA A 492 2.30 -15.68 14.29
CA ALA A 492 1.00 -15.86 14.96
C ALA A 492 0.30 -14.52 15.14
N VAL A 493 -0.92 -14.40 14.61
CA VAL A 493 -1.77 -13.21 14.73
C VAL A 493 -2.99 -13.57 15.56
N ARG A 494 -3.35 -12.77 16.57
CA ARG A 494 -4.46 -13.09 17.47
C ARG A 494 -5.49 -11.97 17.61
N THR A 495 -6.75 -12.38 17.60
CA THR A 495 -7.90 -11.58 18.01
C THR A 495 -8.50 -12.20 19.26
N ASN A 496 -8.79 -11.38 20.27
CA ASN A 496 -9.47 -11.80 21.49
C ASN A 496 -10.74 -10.96 21.74
N SER A 497 -11.49 -11.27 22.79
CA SER A 497 -12.76 -10.60 23.09
C SER A 497 -12.63 -9.19 23.70
N SER A 498 -11.43 -8.60 23.72
CA SER A 498 -11.16 -7.38 24.51
C SER A 498 -10.21 -6.41 23.81
N THR A 499 -8.92 -6.68 23.83
CA THR A 499 -7.87 -5.71 23.47
C THR A 499 -7.04 -6.11 22.27
N GLU A 500 -7.02 -7.40 21.92
CA GLU A 500 -6.18 -7.90 20.83
C GLU A 500 -7.01 -7.92 19.55
N LYS A 501 -6.63 -7.07 18.61
CA LYS A 501 -7.27 -6.85 17.30
C LYS A 501 -6.19 -7.07 16.25
N TRP A 502 -6.17 -8.24 15.62
CA TRP A 502 -5.09 -8.71 14.72
C TRP A 502 -3.69 -8.49 15.29
N LYS A 503 -3.52 -8.77 16.58
CA LYS A 503 -2.26 -8.52 17.25
C LYS A 503 -1.23 -9.57 16.84
N GLU A 504 -0.12 -9.11 16.29
CA GLU A 504 1.05 -9.94 16.02
C GLU A 504 1.70 -10.42 17.33
N LEU A 505 2.07 -11.69 17.36
CA LEU A 505 2.67 -12.37 18.51
C LEU A 505 3.93 -13.12 18.06
N ALA A 506 4.81 -13.39 19.02
CA ALA A 506 5.84 -14.40 18.82
C ALA A 506 5.16 -15.73 18.48
N GLY A 507 5.45 -16.25 17.29
CA GLY A 507 4.91 -17.53 16.87
C GLY A 507 5.70 -18.71 17.42
N ALA A 508 5.54 -19.86 16.77
CA ALA A 508 6.19 -21.11 17.13
C ALA A 508 7.32 -21.44 16.14
N VAL A 509 8.11 -22.46 16.47
CA VAL A 509 9.09 -23.05 15.55
C VAL A 509 8.55 -24.42 15.13
N VAL A 510 8.58 -24.69 13.83
CA VAL A 510 8.24 -26.01 13.30
C VAL A 510 9.44 -26.94 13.50
N THR A 511 9.24 -28.03 14.24
CA THR A 511 10.22 -29.12 14.41
C THR A 511 9.59 -30.43 13.94
N ASP A 512 10.27 -31.15 13.06
CA ASP A 512 9.74 -32.38 12.44
C ASP A 512 8.34 -32.21 11.83
N LYS A 513 8.13 -31.09 11.13
CA LYS A 513 6.83 -30.67 10.54
C LYS A 513 5.70 -30.55 11.56
N LYS A 514 6.02 -30.24 12.82
CA LYS A 514 5.04 -30.09 13.90
C LYS A 514 5.38 -28.88 14.74
N PHE A 515 4.36 -28.25 15.31
CA PHE A 515 4.55 -27.26 16.36
C PHE A 515 3.41 -27.31 17.38
N THR A 516 3.73 -26.94 18.61
CA THR A 516 2.74 -26.84 19.69
C THR A 516 2.44 -25.39 20.01
N TYR A 517 1.18 -25.08 20.31
CA TYR A 517 0.78 -23.75 20.74
C TYR A 517 -0.32 -23.82 21.81
N SER A 518 -0.19 -23.00 22.84
CA SER A 518 -1.22 -22.80 23.87
C SER A 518 -2.21 -21.75 23.40
N LEU A 519 -3.38 -22.17 22.88
CA LEU A 519 -4.44 -21.26 22.45
C LEU A 519 -5.18 -20.73 23.68
N PRO A 520 -5.11 -19.43 24.04
CA PRO A 520 -5.83 -18.90 25.19
C PRO A 520 -7.35 -18.96 24.99
N ALA A 521 -8.08 -18.94 26.10
CA ALA A 521 -9.54 -18.82 26.11
C ALA A 521 -10.02 -17.60 25.32
N LYS A 522 -11.16 -17.73 24.63
CA LYS A 522 -11.81 -16.64 23.86
C LYS A 522 -10.89 -15.97 22.84
N THR A 523 -10.29 -16.76 21.97
CA THR A 523 -9.39 -16.26 20.91
C THR A 523 -9.68 -16.88 19.55
N VAL A 524 -9.38 -16.12 18.50
CA VAL A 524 -9.13 -16.62 17.15
C VAL A 524 -7.68 -16.28 16.84
N THR A 525 -6.87 -17.29 16.53
CA THR A 525 -5.43 -17.13 16.25
C THR A 525 -5.12 -17.69 14.87
N THR A 526 -4.48 -16.88 14.04
CA THR A 526 -4.01 -17.29 12.71
C THR A 526 -2.51 -17.52 12.76
N PHE A 527 -2.08 -18.70 12.30
CA PHE A 527 -0.69 -19.05 12.12
C PHE A 527 -0.34 -18.98 10.64
N ILE A 528 0.78 -18.35 10.32
CA ILE A 528 1.31 -18.25 8.96
C ILE A 528 2.69 -18.89 9.00
N ILE A 529 2.80 -20.03 8.34
CA ILE A 529 4.05 -20.76 8.17
C ILE A 529 4.57 -20.38 6.80
N GLU A 530 5.62 -19.57 6.77
CA GLU A 530 6.23 -19.08 5.53
C GLU A 530 6.79 -20.27 4.74
N GLY A 531 6.34 -20.41 3.50
CA GLY A 531 6.71 -21.49 2.64
C GLY A 531 8.22 -21.53 2.40
N LYS A 532 8.75 -22.75 2.36
CA LYS A 532 9.95 -23.03 1.60
C LYS A 532 9.47 -23.65 0.29
N PRO A 533 9.34 -22.89 -0.80
CA PRO A 533 9.08 -23.51 -2.10
C PRO A 533 10.17 -24.57 -2.33
N SER A 534 9.83 -25.71 -2.93
CA SER A 534 10.84 -26.73 -3.20
C SER A 534 11.79 -26.07 -4.18
N GLU A 535 13.08 -26.02 -3.86
CA GLU A 535 14.06 -25.47 -4.78
C GLU A 535 13.93 -26.23 -6.11
N SER A 536 13.42 -25.55 -7.14
CA SER A 536 13.75 -25.91 -8.50
C SER A 536 15.25 -25.74 -8.63
N GLU A 537 15.99 -26.80 -8.96
CA GLU A 537 17.44 -26.68 -9.12
C GLU A 537 17.71 -25.90 -10.41
N ILE A 538 18.08 -24.62 -10.26
CA ILE A 538 18.54 -23.78 -11.36
C ILE A 538 20.07 -23.77 -11.35
N SER A 539 20.68 -24.27 -12.41
CA SER A 539 22.08 -24.03 -12.73
C SER A 539 22.16 -22.88 -13.74
N PHE A 540 22.89 -21.82 -13.43
CA PHE A 540 23.08 -20.67 -14.31
C PHE A 540 24.53 -20.20 -14.26
N SER A 541 25.10 -19.88 -15.41
CA SER A 541 26.40 -19.23 -15.52
C SER A 541 26.31 -18.14 -16.59
N GLY A 542 26.53 -16.88 -16.22
CA GLY A 542 26.57 -15.73 -17.11
C GLY A 542 27.90 -15.00 -16.99
N ASP A 543 28.46 -14.57 -18.11
CA ASP A 543 29.62 -13.69 -18.16
C ASP A 543 29.49 -12.67 -19.32
N SER A 544 30.53 -11.89 -19.54
CA SER A 544 30.56 -10.86 -20.60
C SER A 544 30.45 -11.39 -22.04
N SER A 545 30.55 -12.71 -22.24
CA SER A 545 30.46 -13.37 -23.54
C SER A 545 29.12 -14.08 -23.77
N GLY A 546 28.47 -14.57 -22.71
CA GLY A 546 27.14 -15.19 -22.81
C GLY A 546 26.66 -15.79 -21.50
N MET A 547 25.50 -16.44 -21.58
CA MET A 547 24.98 -17.30 -20.52
C MET A 547 24.84 -18.75 -20.98
N SER A 548 24.84 -19.66 -20.01
CA SER A 548 24.22 -20.98 -20.10
C SER A 548 23.40 -21.27 -18.86
N TYR A 549 22.32 -22.03 -19.02
CA TYR A 549 21.48 -22.44 -17.91
C TYR A 549 20.94 -23.86 -18.08
N SER A 550 20.56 -24.46 -16.96
CA SER A 550 19.69 -25.63 -16.91
C SER A 550 18.80 -25.56 -15.68
N TYR A 551 17.60 -26.12 -15.74
CA TYR A 551 16.73 -26.28 -14.58
C TYR A 551 16.08 -27.66 -14.51
N SER A 552 15.76 -28.09 -13.30
CA SER A 552 14.87 -29.24 -13.06
C SER A 552 13.64 -28.81 -12.26
N THR A 553 12.52 -29.51 -12.50
CA THR A 553 11.25 -29.29 -11.78
C THR A 553 10.74 -30.60 -11.23
N ASP A 554 9.99 -30.55 -10.14
CA ASP A 554 9.29 -31.71 -9.58
C ASP A 554 8.30 -32.31 -10.60
N ALA A 555 8.09 -33.63 -10.50
CA ALA A 555 7.18 -34.38 -11.38
C ALA A 555 5.71 -33.92 -11.33
N TRP A 556 5.29 -33.18 -10.29
CA TRP A 556 3.93 -32.62 -10.24
C TRP A 556 3.78 -31.36 -11.10
N LEU A 557 4.89 -30.72 -11.49
CA LEU A 557 4.92 -29.60 -12.45
C LEU A 557 4.94 -30.09 -13.91
N ASP A 558 4.84 -31.41 -14.14
CA ASP A 558 4.69 -32.00 -15.46
C ASP A 558 3.32 -31.59 -16.06
N GLY A 559 3.35 -30.86 -17.18
CA GLY A 559 2.15 -30.31 -17.83
C GLY A 559 1.98 -28.80 -17.73
N TYR A 560 2.76 -28.14 -16.87
CA TYR A 560 2.73 -26.69 -16.67
C TYR A 560 3.75 -26.00 -17.59
N ASP A 561 3.44 -24.78 -18.03
CA ASP A 561 4.37 -23.93 -18.79
C ASP A 561 5.44 -23.37 -17.85
N LYS A 562 6.70 -23.59 -18.21
CA LYS A 562 7.88 -23.23 -17.44
C LYS A 562 8.63 -22.12 -18.16
N TYR A 563 8.88 -21.02 -17.48
CA TYR A 563 9.58 -19.88 -18.04
C TYR A 563 10.87 -19.63 -17.27
N PHE A 564 12.01 -19.79 -17.93
CA PHE A 564 13.30 -19.42 -17.37
C PHE A 564 13.65 -18.01 -17.83
N ALA A 565 13.65 -17.08 -16.91
CA ALA A 565 13.92 -15.67 -17.12
C ALA A 565 15.27 -15.29 -16.52
N VAL A 566 15.97 -14.35 -17.15
CA VAL A 566 17.22 -13.79 -16.66
C VAL A 566 17.09 -12.28 -16.63
N TYR A 567 17.35 -11.69 -15.47
CA TYR A 567 17.24 -10.26 -15.23
C TYR A 567 18.62 -9.67 -14.96
N ASP A 568 18.87 -8.43 -15.33
CA ASP A 568 20.08 -7.73 -14.90
C ASP A 568 19.98 -7.19 -13.46
N SER A 569 21.05 -6.53 -13.01
CA SER A 569 21.18 -5.95 -11.66
C SER A 569 20.17 -4.82 -11.36
N GLU A 570 19.46 -4.31 -12.37
CA GLU A 570 18.39 -3.32 -12.24
C GLU A 570 17.00 -3.97 -12.35
N ASN A 571 16.91 -5.31 -12.27
CA ASN A 571 15.68 -6.11 -12.45
C ASN A 571 15.04 -6.01 -13.85
N ARG A 572 15.79 -5.64 -14.90
CA ARG A 572 15.27 -5.64 -16.28
C ARG A 572 15.43 -7.01 -16.92
N LEU A 573 14.39 -7.50 -17.60
CA LEU A 573 14.43 -8.80 -18.28
C LEU A 573 15.40 -8.78 -19.47
N LYS A 574 16.45 -9.61 -19.43
CA LYS A 574 17.48 -9.75 -20.47
C LYS A 574 17.28 -10.97 -21.36
N TYR A 575 16.69 -12.04 -20.82
CA TYR A 575 16.43 -13.28 -21.57
C TYR A 575 15.24 -14.02 -20.95
N LEU A 576 14.50 -14.72 -21.80
CA LEU A 576 13.36 -15.54 -21.42
C LEU A 576 13.33 -16.76 -22.34
N SER A 577 13.24 -17.94 -21.76
CA SER A 577 12.94 -19.18 -22.48
C SER A 577 11.68 -19.82 -21.92
N HIS A 578 11.05 -20.66 -22.72
CA HIS A 578 9.75 -21.28 -22.43
C HIS A 578 9.84 -22.79 -22.67
N ASN A 579 9.58 -23.59 -21.64
CA ASN A 579 9.67 -25.05 -21.64
C ASN A 579 11.00 -25.61 -22.16
N GLU A 580 12.07 -24.81 -22.05
CA GLU A 580 13.43 -25.19 -22.41
C GLU A 580 14.24 -25.41 -21.14
N PRO A 581 14.36 -26.65 -20.63
CA PRO A 581 15.06 -26.97 -19.38
C PRO A 581 16.56 -26.73 -19.43
N GLU A 582 17.12 -26.40 -20.59
CA GLU A 582 18.51 -26.01 -20.77
C GLU A 582 18.62 -25.07 -21.97
N GLY A 583 19.62 -24.17 -21.96
CA GLY A 583 19.84 -23.24 -23.06
C GLY A 583 21.05 -22.34 -22.87
N SER A 584 21.38 -21.56 -23.91
CA SER A 584 22.50 -20.61 -23.91
C SER A 584 22.21 -19.39 -24.77
N LYS A 585 22.78 -18.24 -24.42
CA LYS A 585 22.60 -16.98 -25.15
C LYS A 585 23.86 -16.12 -25.12
N ASP A 586 24.34 -15.70 -26.28
CA ASP A 586 25.45 -14.75 -26.40
C ASP A 586 25.03 -13.34 -25.95
N GLY A 587 25.93 -12.64 -25.27
CA GLY A 587 25.70 -11.29 -24.71
C GLY A 587 26.32 -11.11 -23.32
N ASP A 588 26.28 -9.90 -22.77
CA ASP A 588 26.79 -9.66 -21.41
C ASP A 588 25.73 -9.99 -20.35
N PHE A 589 26.03 -11.03 -19.57
CA PHE A 589 25.20 -11.52 -18.46
C PHE A 589 25.97 -11.59 -17.13
N THR A 590 27.07 -10.83 -17.01
CA THR A 590 27.99 -10.87 -15.84
C THR A 590 27.28 -10.54 -14.52
N ASP A 591 26.29 -9.64 -14.56
CA ASP A 591 25.53 -9.19 -13.39
C ASP A 591 24.04 -9.59 -13.47
N CYS A 592 23.76 -10.76 -14.05
CA CYS A 592 22.38 -11.22 -14.24
C CYS A 592 21.95 -12.31 -13.24
N THR A 593 20.66 -12.35 -12.93
CA THR A 593 20.03 -13.31 -12.01
C THR A 593 18.95 -14.12 -12.73
N PRO A 594 18.96 -15.46 -12.58
CA PRO A 594 17.92 -16.30 -13.16
C PRO A 594 16.67 -16.37 -12.27
N LYS A 595 15.51 -16.62 -12.88
CA LYS A 595 14.27 -17.03 -12.20
C LYS A 595 13.56 -18.09 -13.04
N LEU A 596 12.97 -19.08 -12.37
CA LEU A 596 12.06 -20.03 -13.00
C LEU A 596 10.63 -19.74 -12.54
N MET A 597 9.71 -19.54 -13.48
CA MET A 597 8.29 -19.32 -13.24
C MET A 597 7.49 -20.48 -13.82
N VAL A 598 6.42 -20.91 -13.16
CA VAL A 598 5.58 -22.02 -13.62
C VAL A 598 4.10 -21.63 -13.57
N TRP A 599 3.35 -21.87 -14.65
CA TRP A 599 1.96 -21.43 -14.83
C TRP A 599 1.02 -22.60 -15.18
N GLU A 600 -0.22 -22.59 -14.63
CA GLU A 600 -1.31 -23.51 -15.02
C GLU A 600 -2.07 -22.99 -16.26
N ASP A 601 -2.21 -23.84 -17.28
CA ASP A 601 -3.24 -23.78 -18.32
C ASP A 601 -3.57 -22.42 -18.99
N ILE A 602 -2.57 -21.79 -19.62
CA ILE A 602 -2.80 -20.89 -20.76
C ILE A 602 -1.85 -21.22 -21.88
N LYS A 603 -2.37 -21.78 -22.98
CA LYS A 603 -1.72 -21.64 -24.29
C LYS A 603 -1.77 -20.16 -24.66
N PRO A 604 -0.64 -19.46 -24.90
CA PRO A 604 -0.67 -18.12 -25.48
C PRO A 604 -1.07 -18.28 -26.97
N ALA A 605 -2.35 -18.50 -27.21
CA ALA A 605 -2.91 -18.38 -28.55
C ALA A 605 -3.17 -16.90 -28.80
N ASP A 606 -2.27 -16.34 -29.61
CA ASP A 606 -2.21 -14.97 -30.12
C ASP A 606 -1.71 -13.92 -29.11
N ALA A 607 -0.54 -13.36 -29.43
CA ALA A 607 0.23 -12.41 -28.63
C ALA A 607 -0.65 -11.32 -28.01
N VAL A 608 -0.79 -11.33 -26.68
CA VAL A 608 -1.33 -10.19 -25.94
C VAL A 608 -0.33 -9.04 -26.08
N GLY A 609 -0.80 -7.92 -26.61
CA GLY A 609 -0.09 -6.66 -26.53
C GLY A 609 0.11 -6.27 -25.07
N TYR A 610 1.34 -6.04 -24.63
CA TYR A 610 1.64 -5.50 -23.30
C TYR A 610 2.19 -4.08 -23.43
N ALA A 611 1.90 -3.21 -22.47
CA ALA A 611 2.46 -1.88 -22.34
C ALA A 611 2.62 -1.56 -20.85
N VAL A 612 3.83 -1.17 -20.42
CA VAL A 612 4.15 -0.87 -19.01
C VAL A 612 4.89 0.46 -18.94
N ILE A 613 4.38 1.40 -18.11
CA ILE A 613 4.99 2.70 -17.87
C ILE A 613 6.09 2.59 -16.79
N SER A 614 7.33 2.91 -17.15
CA SER A 614 8.51 2.94 -16.28
C SER A 614 9.16 4.33 -16.28
N GLY A 615 9.97 4.68 -15.28
CA GLY A 615 10.76 5.92 -15.28
C GLY A 615 10.65 6.76 -14.02
N CYS A 616 9.51 6.73 -13.30
CA CYS A 616 9.33 7.40 -12.01
C CYS A 616 9.12 6.41 -10.85
N GLY A 617 9.28 6.88 -9.60
CA GLY A 617 8.81 6.19 -8.39
C GLY A 617 7.30 6.32 -8.20
N ASN A 618 6.77 6.00 -7.02
CA ASN A 618 5.35 6.24 -6.70
C ASN A 618 5.07 7.68 -6.25
N GLU A 619 6.12 8.45 -5.95
CA GLU A 619 6.04 9.83 -5.50
C GLU A 619 7.01 10.74 -6.27
N MET A 620 6.67 12.03 -6.36
CA MET A 620 7.47 13.12 -6.90
C MET A 620 7.34 14.36 -6.01
N SER A 621 8.34 15.22 -5.95
CA SER A 621 8.22 16.53 -5.29
C SER A 621 7.64 17.57 -6.27
N LYS A 622 6.89 18.55 -5.76
CA LYS A 622 6.46 19.72 -6.57
C LYS A 622 7.67 20.38 -7.27
N GLY A 623 7.56 20.57 -8.58
CA GLY A 623 8.62 21.08 -9.45
C GLY A 623 9.51 20.01 -10.10
N GLU A 624 9.47 18.76 -9.63
CA GLU A 624 10.27 17.67 -10.20
C GLU A 624 9.76 17.27 -11.60
N SER A 625 10.69 16.94 -12.50
CA SER A 625 10.39 16.41 -13.83
C SER A 625 11.08 15.06 -14.05
N VAL A 626 10.35 14.07 -14.57
CA VAL A 626 10.86 12.71 -14.81
C VAL A 626 10.45 12.22 -16.20
N GLU A 627 11.41 11.68 -16.95
CA GLU A 627 11.16 11.04 -18.24
C GLU A 627 10.59 9.62 -18.04
N LEU A 628 9.41 9.37 -18.60
CA LEU A 628 8.74 8.08 -18.59
C LEU A 628 8.96 7.35 -19.90
N SER A 629 9.11 6.03 -19.79
CA SER A 629 9.29 5.10 -20.89
C SER A 629 8.17 4.08 -20.89
N VAL A 630 7.81 3.56 -22.06
CA VAL A 630 6.88 2.44 -22.17
C VAL A 630 7.58 1.21 -22.70
N SER A 631 7.59 0.15 -21.90
CA SER A 631 7.99 -1.17 -22.35
C SER A 631 6.79 -1.86 -23.00
N THR A 632 6.86 -2.11 -24.31
CA THR A 632 5.75 -2.71 -25.06
C THR A 632 6.22 -3.63 -26.20
N ASN A 633 5.41 -4.63 -26.57
CA ASN A 633 5.57 -5.42 -27.80
C ASN A 633 4.67 -4.92 -28.95
N LEU A 634 3.94 -3.82 -28.75
CA LEU A 634 3.08 -3.18 -29.74
C LEU A 634 3.93 -2.32 -30.70
N LYS A 635 3.48 -2.17 -31.95
CA LYS A 635 4.23 -1.47 -33.02
C LYS A 635 3.77 -0.03 -33.28
N ASN A 636 2.94 0.52 -32.41
CA ASN A 636 2.36 1.86 -32.56
C ASN A 636 3.13 2.87 -31.70
N ASP A 637 3.06 4.15 -32.08
CA ASP A 637 3.63 5.24 -31.28
C ASP A 637 2.84 5.41 -29.96
N VAL A 638 3.55 5.78 -28.90
CA VAL A 638 2.97 6.07 -27.58
C VAL A 638 2.33 7.45 -27.60
N GLN A 639 1.13 7.58 -27.02
CA GLN A 639 0.45 8.84 -26.78
C GLN A 639 0.29 9.03 -25.27
N TRP A 640 0.96 10.05 -24.73
CA TRP A 640 0.96 10.35 -23.29
C TRP A 640 -0.15 11.31 -22.88
N SER A 641 -0.70 11.11 -21.70
CA SER A 641 -1.63 12.07 -21.07
C SER A 641 -1.64 11.91 -19.54
N VAL A 642 -2.22 12.89 -18.86
CA VAL A 642 -2.49 12.87 -17.41
C VAL A 642 -3.97 13.11 -17.16
N ASP A 643 -4.50 12.58 -16.07
CA ASP A 643 -5.88 12.83 -15.64
C ASP A 643 -6.06 14.20 -14.97
N ASN A 644 -4.99 14.80 -14.43
CA ASN A 644 -5.02 16.08 -13.73
C ASN A 644 -3.80 16.96 -14.03
N SER A 645 -3.94 17.84 -15.04
CA SER A 645 -2.92 18.82 -15.43
C SER A 645 -2.68 19.94 -14.42
N GLU A 646 -3.51 20.06 -13.38
CA GLU A 646 -3.24 20.98 -12.26
C GLU A 646 -2.22 20.40 -11.29
N VAL A 647 -2.13 19.06 -11.19
CA VAL A 647 -1.21 18.33 -10.30
C VAL A 647 0.13 18.04 -10.99
N ALA A 648 0.12 17.60 -12.25
CA ALA A 648 1.33 17.45 -13.07
C ALA A 648 1.00 17.54 -14.56
N ASP A 649 1.92 18.01 -15.40
CA ASP A 649 1.82 17.92 -16.86
C ASP A 649 2.67 16.78 -17.41
N ILE A 650 2.31 16.25 -18.58
CA ILE A 650 3.19 15.34 -19.33
C ILE A 650 3.38 15.82 -20.77
N THR A 651 4.62 15.77 -21.25
CA THR A 651 4.97 16.09 -22.63
C THR A 651 4.71 14.90 -23.58
N SER A 652 4.73 15.15 -24.89
CA SER A 652 4.50 14.11 -25.90
C SER A 652 5.60 13.04 -25.97
N ASP A 653 6.79 13.34 -25.46
CA ASP A 653 7.92 12.42 -25.32
C ASP A 653 7.95 11.71 -23.95
N GLY A 654 6.98 11.97 -23.07
CA GLY A 654 6.79 11.24 -21.81
C GLY A 654 7.44 11.89 -20.59
N VAL A 655 7.81 13.17 -20.63
CA VAL A 655 8.36 13.90 -19.47
C VAL A 655 7.21 14.39 -18.60
N LEU A 656 7.06 13.81 -17.41
CA LEU A 656 6.07 14.19 -16.40
C LEU A 656 6.66 15.26 -15.47
N THR A 657 6.00 16.42 -15.33
CA THR A 657 6.41 17.54 -14.47
C THR A 657 5.38 17.82 -13.39
N ALA A 658 5.75 17.66 -12.13
CA ALA A 658 4.90 17.91 -10.98
C ALA A 658 4.67 19.41 -10.73
N LYS A 659 3.41 19.83 -10.60
CA LYS A 659 2.99 21.22 -10.41
C LYS A 659 2.46 21.52 -9.02
N ASN A 660 1.58 20.68 -8.49
CA ASN A 660 0.93 20.90 -7.21
C ASN A 660 0.74 19.57 -6.49
N ALA A 661 0.63 19.61 -5.17
CA ALA A 661 0.39 18.40 -4.40
C ALA A 661 -0.96 17.79 -4.72
N GLY A 662 -0.99 16.46 -4.76
CA GLY A 662 -2.12 15.68 -5.21
C GLY A 662 -1.66 14.37 -5.83
N SER A 663 -2.58 13.57 -6.34
CA SER A 663 -2.25 12.38 -7.13
C SER A 663 -2.62 12.63 -8.59
N VAL A 664 -1.78 12.15 -9.50
CA VAL A 664 -1.98 12.25 -10.95
C VAL A 664 -1.77 10.88 -11.57
N THR A 665 -2.71 10.45 -12.40
CA THR A 665 -2.60 9.22 -13.20
C THR A 665 -2.08 9.56 -14.59
N VAL A 666 -0.89 9.06 -14.89
CA VAL A 666 -0.29 9.10 -16.22
C VAL A 666 -0.83 7.96 -17.05
N ARG A 667 -1.16 8.23 -18.32
CA ARG A 667 -1.61 7.24 -19.30
C ARG A 667 -0.69 7.22 -20.52
N ALA A 668 -0.41 6.02 -21.00
CA ALA A 668 0.28 5.76 -22.26
C ALA A 668 -0.63 4.93 -23.18
N ALA A 669 -1.21 5.56 -24.19
CA ALA A 669 -2.01 4.89 -25.21
C ALA A 669 -1.13 4.45 -26.38
N ILE A 670 -1.23 3.19 -26.80
CA ILE A 670 -0.47 2.58 -27.89
C ILE A 670 -1.43 1.77 -28.77
N GLY A 671 -1.83 2.35 -29.90
CA GLY A 671 -2.86 1.75 -30.77
C GLY A 671 -4.21 1.67 -30.06
N GLY A 672 -4.71 0.46 -29.80
CA GLY A 672 -5.97 0.22 -29.06
C GLY A 672 -5.79 -0.11 -27.57
N TYR A 673 -4.56 -0.04 -27.05
CA TYR A 673 -4.22 -0.37 -25.67
C TYR A 673 -3.83 0.88 -24.87
N THR A 674 -4.19 0.94 -23.60
CA THR A 674 -3.81 2.02 -22.68
C THR A 674 -3.17 1.42 -21.43
N ALA A 675 -1.97 1.85 -21.09
CA ALA A 675 -1.33 1.59 -19.81
C ALA A 675 -1.51 2.81 -18.89
N GLU A 676 -1.67 2.61 -17.60
CA GLU A 676 -1.87 3.68 -16.62
C GLU A 676 -0.92 3.53 -15.42
N ARG A 677 -0.56 4.66 -14.81
CA ARG A 677 0.26 4.71 -13.60
C ARG A 677 -0.05 5.96 -12.77
N THR A 678 -0.37 5.79 -11.50
CA THR A 678 -0.57 6.91 -10.57
C THR A 678 0.73 7.32 -9.89
N VAL A 679 0.94 8.63 -9.77
CA VAL A 679 2.09 9.28 -9.12
C VAL A 679 1.56 10.30 -8.12
N LYS A 680 2.10 10.32 -6.90
CA LYS A 680 1.74 11.28 -5.87
C LYS A 680 2.75 12.42 -5.80
N VAL A 681 2.27 13.66 -5.87
CA VAL A 681 3.10 14.87 -5.75
C VAL A 681 3.11 15.37 -4.31
N THR A 682 4.29 15.53 -3.71
CA THR A 682 4.52 16.03 -2.34
C THR A 682 4.91 17.52 -2.32
N VAL A 683 4.64 18.22 -1.20
CA VAL A 683 4.85 19.69 -1.03
C VAL A 683 6.22 20.09 -0.50
N TYR A 684 7.15 19.17 -0.28
CA TYR A 684 8.42 19.45 0.39
C TYR A 684 9.62 18.88 -0.37
N THR A 685 10.80 19.38 -0.04
CA THR A 685 12.09 18.75 -0.38
C THR A 685 12.74 18.18 0.87
N LEU A 686 13.52 17.11 0.70
CA LEU A 686 14.22 16.44 1.81
C LEU A 686 15.74 16.64 1.67
N SER A 687 16.42 16.85 2.80
CA SER A 687 17.88 16.92 2.90
C SER A 687 18.37 16.27 4.18
N GLY A 688 19.66 15.91 4.26
CA GLY A 688 20.23 15.31 5.45
C GLY A 688 21.75 15.21 5.44
N THR A 689 22.32 14.82 6.58
CA THR A 689 23.77 14.64 6.75
C THR A 689 24.24 13.26 6.32
N PRO A 690 25.55 13.07 6.05
CA PRO A 690 26.11 11.73 5.79
C PRO A 690 25.86 10.73 6.93
N SER A 691 25.65 9.47 6.55
CA SER A 691 25.55 8.32 7.47
C SER A 691 26.92 7.89 8.00
N TRP A 692 26.94 7.10 9.09
CA TRP A 692 28.16 6.57 9.72
C TRP A 692 29.02 5.74 8.74
N SER A 693 28.41 5.00 7.80
CA SER A 693 29.06 3.91 7.07
C SER A 693 29.65 4.26 5.70
N ASN A 694 30.47 5.31 5.62
CA ASN A 694 31.37 5.52 4.46
C ASN A 694 32.52 4.48 4.37
N ASP A 695 32.37 3.31 4.98
CA ASP A 695 33.29 2.18 4.92
C ASP A 695 32.66 1.06 4.06
N THR A 696 33.47 0.49 3.16
CA THR A 696 33.15 -0.48 2.09
C THR A 696 32.49 -1.80 2.51
N SER A 697 32.00 -1.92 3.74
CA SER A 697 31.44 -3.14 4.33
C SER A 697 30.02 -3.01 4.89
N ALA A 698 29.37 -1.85 4.80
CA ALA A 698 27.95 -1.70 5.17
C ALA A 698 27.00 -2.00 3.99
N PRO A 699 25.76 -2.48 4.27
CA PRO A 699 24.69 -2.57 3.29
C PRO A 699 24.45 -1.22 2.59
N LYS A 700 24.34 -1.25 1.26
CA LYS A 700 24.22 -0.09 0.33
C LYS A 700 22.96 0.78 0.52
N ASP A 701 22.11 0.44 1.49
CA ASP A 701 20.78 0.97 1.74
C ASP A 701 20.62 1.69 3.10
N SER A 702 21.68 1.76 3.90
CA SER A 702 21.72 2.42 5.23
C SER A 702 22.37 3.82 5.25
N ASP A 703 22.83 4.28 4.09
CA ASP A 703 23.63 5.50 3.93
C ASP A 703 22.84 6.75 3.48
N ASP A 704 21.55 6.60 3.21
CA ASP A 704 20.69 7.62 2.64
C ASP A 704 19.66 8.16 3.66
N TYR A 705 19.66 9.48 3.88
CA TYR A 705 18.73 10.15 4.79
C TYR A 705 17.27 10.09 4.29
N THR A 706 17.04 9.82 3.00
CA THR A 706 15.69 9.65 2.44
C THR A 706 14.94 8.47 3.06
N LYS A 707 15.67 7.48 3.59
CA LYS A 707 15.12 6.31 4.27
C LYS A 707 14.42 6.61 5.58
N ALA A 708 14.62 7.81 6.14
CA ALA A 708 13.88 8.26 7.31
C ALA A 708 12.52 8.88 6.96
N ALA A 709 12.12 8.88 5.68
CA ALA A 709 10.93 9.57 5.21
C ALA A 709 10.20 8.79 4.09
N ASP A 710 10.51 7.51 3.89
CA ASP A 710 9.93 6.69 2.81
C ASP A 710 8.71 5.86 3.25
N GLY A 711 8.31 5.99 4.51
CA GLY A 711 7.13 5.32 5.07
C GLY A 711 7.34 3.83 5.34
N ASN A 712 8.55 3.32 5.17
CA ASN A 712 8.91 1.94 5.38
C ASN A 712 9.71 1.77 6.67
N LEU A 713 9.04 1.26 7.70
CA LEU A 713 9.58 1.01 9.04
C LEU A 713 10.77 0.02 9.09
N SER A 714 11.08 -0.65 7.96
CA SER A 714 12.21 -1.59 7.82
C SER A 714 13.46 -0.96 7.23
N THR A 715 13.35 0.20 6.57
CA THR A 715 14.48 1.02 6.12
C THR A 715 14.84 2.04 7.19
N TYR A 716 16.07 2.58 7.13
CA TYR A 716 16.53 3.51 8.16
C TYR A 716 17.70 4.38 7.72
N PHE A 717 17.79 5.55 8.36
CA PHE A 717 18.92 6.44 8.28
C PHE A 717 19.87 6.24 9.47
N ASP A 718 21.15 5.95 9.19
CA ASP A 718 22.21 5.77 10.20
C ASP A 718 23.09 7.01 10.39
N GLY A 719 22.47 8.13 10.72
CA GLY A 719 23.16 9.39 10.96
C GLY A 719 24.16 9.36 12.12
N VAL A 720 25.25 10.11 11.98
CA VAL A 720 26.26 10.31 13.04
C VAL A 720 25.71 11.17 14.19
N SER A 721 26.49 11.35 15.26
CA SER A 721 26.13 12.26 16.36
C SER A 721 25.98 13.69 15.84
N GLY A 722 24.81 14.28 16.05
CA GLY A 722 24.47 15.60 15.51
C GLY A 722 24.12 15.61 14.02
N GLY A 723 23.96 14.44 13.40
CA GLY A 723 23.38 14.32 12.07
C GLY A 723 21.92 14.78 12.03
N TYR A 724 21.34 14.96 10.85
CA TYR A 724 19.93 15.30 10.70
C TYR A 724 19.32 14.75 9.41
N VAL A 725 17.99 14.60 9.44
CA VAL A 725 17.10 14.54 8.27
C VAL A 725 16.12 15.70 8.38
N GLN A 726 15.91 16.43 7.28
CA GLN A 726 15.23 17.72 7.25
C GLN A 726 14.26 17.83 6.07
N TYR A 727 13.05 18.26 6.37
CA TYR A 727 12.05 18.76 5.43
C TYR A 727 12.22 20.26 5.22
N ASP A 728 12.18 20.71 3.97
CA ASP A 728 11.95 22.10 3.58
C ASP A 728 10.65 22.17 2.76
N TYR A 729 9.64 22.82 3.33
CA TYR A 729 8.32 22.99 2.70
C TYR A 729 8.25 24.19 1.73
N GLY A 730 9.35 24.95 1.58
CA GLY A 730 9.41 26.18 0.77
C GLY A 730 8.69 27.36 1.42
N GLU A 731 7.58 27.12 2.10
CA GLU A 731 6.80 28.12 2.83
C GLU A 731 6.44 27.63 4.25
N PRO A 732 6.00 28.53 5.16
CA PRO A 732 5.56 28.14 6.49
C PRO A 732 4.47 27.06 6.47
N PHE A 733 4.75 25.95 7.13
CA PHE A 733 3.91 24.76 7.22
C PHE A 733 3.58 24.51 8.69
N LYS A 734 2.33 24.27 9.05
CA LYS A 734 1.88 24.07 10.43
C LYS A 734 1.64 22.60 10.70
N ILE A 735 2.37 22.06 11.69
CA ILE A 735 2.28 20.66 12.07
C ILE A 735 0.98 20.36 12.81
N THR A 736 0.30 19.29 12.40
CA THR A 736 -0.78 18.63 13.14
C THR A 736 -0.25 17.44 13.94
N SER A 737 0.68 16.66 13.38
CA SER A 737 1.34 15.56 14.07
C SER A 737 2.75 15.27 13.52
N VAL A 738 3.62 14.68 14.35
CA VAL A 738 4.91 14.12 13.94
C VAL A 738 4.92 12.63 14.25
N LYS A 739 5.27 11.79 13.29
CA LYS A 739 5.43 10.34 13.49
C LYS A 739 6.91 9.98 13.49
N LEU A 740 7.33 9.24 14.51
CA LEU A 740 8.72 8.83 14.71
C LEU A 740 8.78 7.31 14.88
N ALA A 741 9.72 6.62 14.23
CA ALA A 741 9.99 5.20 14.48
C ALA A 741 11.48 4.96 14.66
N ALA A 742 11.86 4.18 15.68
CA ALA A 742 13.25 3.76 15.80
C ALA A 742 13.60 2.71 14.74
N ARG A 743 14.87 2.68 14.31
CA ARG A 743 15.35 1.55 13.52
C ARG A 743 15.41 0.28 14.35
N ALA A 744 15.13 -0.85 13.71
CA ALA A 744 15.31 -2.15 14.32
C ALA A 744 16.81 -2.44 14.54
N GLY A 745 17.13 -3.23 15.57
CA GLY A 745 18.49 -3.65 15.87
C GLY A 745 18.84 -3.57 17.35
N ASN A 746 19.91 -4.28 17.73
CA ASN A 746 20.30 -4.46 19.12
C ASN A 746 20.72 -3.12 19.78
N GLY A 747 19.83 -2.56 20.61
CA GLY A 747 20.08 -1.30 21.32
C GLY A 747 19.77 -0.03 20.53
N MET A 748 19.11 -0.13 19.36
CA MET A 748 18.83 1.02 18.50
C MET A 748 17.63 1.87 18.95
N PRO A 749 16.52 1.31 19.45
CA PRO A 749 15.47 2.09 20.10
C PRO A 749 15.99 3.00 21.22
N GLU A 750 16.94 2.54 22.02
CA GLU A 750 17.54 3.31 23.11
C GLU A 750 18.33 4.52 22.61
N ARG A 751 18.83 4.48 21.38
CA ARG A 751 19.57 5.59 20.77
C ARG A 751 18.68 6.76 20.39
N THR A 752 17.38 6.56 20.23
CA THR A 752 16.46 7.67 19.95
C THR A 752 16.29 8.60 21.16
N VAL A 753 16.63 8.15 22.38
CA VAL A 753 16.60 8.98 23.59
C VAL A 753 17.51 10.18 23.44
N GLY A 754 16.95 11.37 23.70
CA GLY A 754 17.64 12.65 23.53
C GLY A 754 17.50 13.25 22.14
N GLY A 755 16.98 12.50 21.16
CA GLY A 755 16.64 13.01 19.84
C GLY A 755 15.59 14.11 19.91
N THR A 756 15.73 15.11 19.06
CA THR A 756 14.89 16.30 19.03
C THR A 756 14.29 16.51 17.65
N VAL A 757 13.00 16.82 17.64
CA VAL A 757 12.31 17.40 16.49
C VAL A 757 12.41 18.91 16.63
N GLN A 758 12.89 19.58 15.59
CA GLN A 758 13.12 21.02 15.59
C GLN A 758 12.41 21.69 14.41
N GLY A 759 11.94 22.91 14.62
CA GLY A 759 11.39 23.80 13.59
C GLY A 759 12.28 25.01 13.37
N SER A 760 12.30 25.54 12.15
CA SER A 760 13.03 26.78 11.82
C SER A 760 12.39 27.51 10.64
N ASN A 761 12.50 28.84 10.62
CA ASN A 761 12.12 29.66 9.47
C ASN A 761 13.33 30.17 8.66
N ASP A 762 14.55 30.03 9.19
CA ASP A 762 15.80 30.43 8.53
C ASP A 762 16.76 29.25 8.31
N GLY A 763 16.39 28.02 8.69
CA GLY A 763 17.25 26.83 8.61
C GLY A 763 18.56 26.92 9.42
N ILE A 764 18.75 27.97 10.23
CA ILE A 764 19.99 28.28 10.96
C ILE A 764 19.70 28.28 12.47
N GLN A 765 18.68 29.02 12.89
CA GLN A 765 18.16 29.02 14.25
C GLN A 765 17.02 28.03 14.36
N TRP A 766 17.16 27.10 15.29
CA TRP A 766 16.25 25.97 15.44
C TRP A 766 15.58 26.03 16.80
N THR A 767 14.25 25.92 16.79
CA THR A 767 13.43 25.79 17.98
C THR A 767 13.19 24.32 18.26
N ASP A 768 13.53 23.84 19.46
CA ASP A 768 13.17 22.48 19.91
C ASP A 768 11.64 22.39 20.07
N LEU A 769 10.99 21.60 19.22
CA LEU A 769 9.54 21.37 19.24
C LEU A 769 9.19 20.19 20.14
N TYR A 770 9.96 19.11 20.05
CA TYR A 770 9.76 17.92 20.83
C TYR A 770 11.10 17.24 21.13
N LYS A 771 11.23 16.69 22.34
CA LYS A 771 12.42 15.92 22.76
C LYS A 771 12.00 14.54 23.23
N ILE A 772 12.58 13.52 22.62
CA ILE A 772 12.37 12.12 22.98
C ILE A 772 12.98 11.86 24.37
N LYS A 773 12.11 11.70 25.38
CA LYS A 773 12.52 11.48 26.78
C LYS A 773 12.79 10.01 27.11
N SER A 774 12.18 9.11 26.35
CA SER A 774 12.29 7.65 26.51
C SER A 774 12.36 6.99 25.13
N ALA A 775 13.03 5.84 25.06
CA ALA A 775 13.22 5.10 23.82
C ALA A 775 11.88 4.89 23.09
N ILE A 776 11.81 5.30 21.82
CA ILE A 776 10.65 5.00 20.98
C ILE A 776 10.84 3.63 20.30
N PRO A 777 9.77 2.85 20.11
CA PRO A 777 9.85 1.50 19.54
C PRO A 777 10.24 1.49 18.06
N ALA A 778 10.83 0.36 17.62
CA ALA A 778 11.02 0.04 16.21
C ALA A 778 9.82 -0.73 15.65
N GLY A 779 9.63 -0.70 14.33
CA GLY A 779 8.56 -1.43 13.63
C GLY A 779 7.15 -0.87 13.88
N GLN A 780 7.02 0.29 14.52
CA GLN A 780 5.76 1.03 14.70
C GLN A 780 6.03 2.52 14.89
N TYR A 781 5.04 3.37 14.59
CA TYR A 781 5.12 4.81 14.80
C TYR A 781 4.81 5.21 16.24
N THR A 782 5.60 6.14 16.77
CA THR A 782 5.25 6.99 17.90
C THR A 782 4.73 8.31 17.35
N THR A 783 3.46 8.61 17.58
CA THR A 783 2.85 9.86 17.13
C THR A 783 2.92 10.90 18.22
N VAL A 784 3.51 12.05 17.90
CA VAL A 784 3.54 13.26 18.72
C VAL A 784 2.51 14.23 18.13
N VAL A 785 1.40 14.42 18.83
CA VAL A 785 0.33 15.33 18.40
C VAL A 785 0.69 16.79 18.69
N GLN A 786 0.05 17.74 17.99
CA GLN A 786 0.30 19.18 18.14
C GLN A 786 0.35 19.68 19.59
N ASP A 787 -0.52 19.18 20.46
CA ASP A 787 -0.59 19.57 21.88
C ASP A 787 0.64 19.17 22.71
N GLU A 788 1.45 18.23 22.21
CA GLU A 788 2.70 17.80 22.84
C GLU A 788 3.92 18.60 22.36
N LEU A 789 3.76 19.44 21.33
CA LEU A 789 4.82 20.30 20.82
C LEU A 789 4.95 21.56 21.67
N SER A 790 6.16 22.12 21.73
CA SER A 790 6.44 23.32 22.51
C SER A 790 5.72 24.59 21.99
N THR A 791 5.25 24.56 20.74
CA THR A 791 4.51 25.64 20.09
C THR A 791 3.62 25.10 18.98
N ASN A 792 2.54 25.82 18.65
CA ASN A 792 1.62 25.51 17.54
C ASN A 792 1.84 26.42 16.31
N LYS A 793 2.98 27.13 16.27
CA LYS A 793 3.34 28.05 15.19
C LYS A 793 3.92 27.31 13.99
N ALA A 794 3.71 27.87 12.81
CA ALA A 794 4.22 27.34 11.56
C ALA A 794 5.71 27.63 11.39
N PHE A 795 6.44 26.65 10.85
CA PHE A 795 7.83 26.78 10.41
C PHE A 795 7.96 26.30 8.96
N ARG A 796 8.92 26.85 8.21
CA ARG A 796 9.25 26.37 6.87
C ARG A 796 10.04 25.05 6.90
N TYR A 797 11.02 24.97 7.80
CA TYR A 797 11.91 23.84 7.93
C TYR A 797 11.57 23.02 9.16
N TYR A 798 11.69 21.71 9.03
CA TYR A 798 11.57 20.79 10.13
C TYR A 798 12.62 19.71 10.03
N ARG A 799 13.27 19.38 11.16
CA ARG A 799 14.28 18.32 11.17
C ARG A 799 14.21 17.44 12.40
N TYR A 800 14.69 16.22 12.25
CA TYR A 800 15.05 15.34 13.34
C TYR A 800 16.57 15.30 13.48
N THR A 801 17.08 15.46 14.71
CA THR A 801 18.51 15.38 15.02
C THR A 801 18.75 14.75 16.40
N ASN A 802 19.94 14.18 16.62
CA ASN A 802 20.32 13.64 17.91
C ASN A 802 21.82 13.85 18.20
N ASN A 803 22.10 14.78 19.11
CA ASN A 803 23.46 15.15 19.52
C ASN A 803 24.07 14.21 20.56
N GLN A 804 23.29 13.31 21.16
CA GLN A 804 23.75 12.48 22.29
C GLN A 804 24.07 11.05 21.86
N ASN A 805 23.18 10.46 21.06
CA ASN A 805 23.16 9.02 20.81
C ASN A 805 23.08 8.69 19.32
N MET A 806 23.59 9.58 18.46
CA MET A 806 23.54 9.46 17.00
C MET A 806 22.15 9.60 16.41
N THR A 807 22.06 10.08 15.17
CA THR A 807 20.79 10.32 14.48
C THR A 807 20.34 9.06 13.74
N ASN A 808 20.17 7.97 14.50
CA ASN A 808 19.66 6.71 14.00
C ASN A 808 18.12 6.71 14.07
N ILE A 809 17.42 6.62 12.94
CA ILE A 809 15.97 6.60 12.92
C ILE A 809 15.45 5.81 11.71
N ALA A 810 14.36 5.06 11.89
CA ALA A 810 13.66 4.42 10.78
C ALA A 810 12.74 5.41 10.08
N GLU A 811 11.95 6.17 10.83
CA GLU A 811 11.01 7.12 10.25
C GLU A 811 10.92 8.41 11.05
N PHE A 812 10.81 9.53 10.34
CA PHE A 812 10.49 10.87 10.81
C PHE A 812 9.55 11.49 9.78
N LEU A 813 8.25 11.41 10.02
CA LEU A 813 7.22 11.96 9.13
C LEU A 813 6.51 13.14 9.78
N ILE A 814 6.12 14.10 8.95
CA ILE A 814 5.43 15.32 9.38
C ILE A 814 4.08 15.42 8.69
N GLU A 815 3.03 15.55 9.48
CA GLU A 815 1.67 15.82 9.01
C GLU A 815 1.30 17.26 9.36
N GLY A 816 0.64 17.96 8.43
CA GLY A 816 0.29 19.36 8.59
C GLY A 816 -0.26 20.01 7.33
N GLU A 817 -0.35 21.32 7.34
CA GLU A 817 -0.84 22.14 6.22
C GLU A 817 -0.08 23.48 6.10
N PRO A 818 0.07 24.06 4.89
CA PRO A 818 0.62 25.41 4.73
C PRO A 818 -0.17 26.44 5.57
N SER A 819 0.53 27.34 6.26
CA SER A 819 -0.11 28.29 7.16
C SER A 819 0.77 29.50 7.46
N GLY A 820 0.21 30.71 7.35
CA GLY A 820 0.89 31.96 7.69
C GLY A 820 1.03 32.27 9.20
N ASP A 821 0.60 31.36 10.08
CA ASP A 821 0.65 31.51 11.55
C ASP A 821 2.06 31.30 12.13
N VAL A 822 3.00 32.16 11.74
CA VAL A 822 4.41 32.15 12.19
C VAL A 822 4.60 32.90 13.51
N SER A 823 5.67 32.59 14.23
CA SER A 823 6.08 33.34 15.44
C SER A 823 6.57 34.75 15.09
N GLU A 824 6.12 35.75 15.82
CA GLU A 824 6.49 37.15 15.60
C GLU A 824 7.95 37.41 15.99
N GLY A 825 8.73 38.02 15.08
CA GLY A 825 10.13 38.37 15.32
C GLY A 825 11.15 37.26 15.08
N GLU A 826 10.72 36.07 14.64
CA GLU A 826 11.65 35.02 14.22
C GLU A 826 12.41 35.43 12.94
N PRO A 827 13.69 35.06 12.82
CA PRO A 827 14.45 35.31 11.61
C PRO A 827 13.97 34.41 10.48
N VAL A 828 14.06 34.96 9.26
CA VAL A 828 13.62 34.27 8.05
C VAL A 828 14.73 34.29 7.01
N ILE A 829 14.90 33.17 6.31
CA ILE A 829 15.68 33.16 5.08
C ILE A 829 14.80 33.68 3.94
N ARG A 830 15.35 34.57 3.11
CA ARG A 830 14.69 34.96 1.86
C ARG A 830 15.18 34.08 0.71
N ASP A 831 14.23 33.47 0.01
CA ASP A 831 14.51 32.90 -1.31
C ASP A 831 14.71 34.01 -2.32
N ILE A 832 15.66 33.82 -3.22
CA ILE A 832 15.94 34.75 -4.31
C ILE A 832 15.34 34.16 -5.58
N ALA A 833 14.55 34.98 -6.29
CA ALA A 833 13.80 34.53 -7.46
C ALA A 833 14.71 34.09 -8.61
N GLU A 834 15.88 34.71 -8.80
CA GLU A 834 16.97 34.22 -9.65
C GLU A 834 18.20 35.15 -9.53
N PHE A 835 19.41 34.61 -9.67
CA PHE A 835 20.55 35.41 -10.15
C PHE A 835 20.55 35.30 -11.67
N THR A 836 20.28 36.41 -12.37
CA THR A 836 20.48 36.48 -13.81
C THR A 836 21.95 36.33 -14.13
N ASP A 837 22.22 35.35 -14.97
CA ASP A 837 23.54 35.07 -15.45
C ASP A 837 23.92 36.02 -16.59
N ASN A 838 25.03 36.75 -16.44
CA ASN A 838 25.59 37.53 -17.55
C ASN A 838 26.52 36.69 -18.46
N PHE A 839 26.55 35.36 -18.33
CA PHE A 839 27.29 34.47 -19.25
C PHE A 839 26.66 34.37 -20.66
N GLU A 840 25.40 34.82 -20.85
CA GLU A 840 24.65 34.64 -22.12
C GLU A 840 24.71 35.81 -23.13
N GLY A 841 25.47 36.87 -22.86
CA GLY A 841 25.73 37.90 -23.87
C GLY A 841 26.46 37.30 -25.07
N SER A 842 25.92 37.42 -26.29
CA SER A 842 26.47 36.88 -27.56
C SER A 842 27.83 37.46 -28.00
N SER A 843 28.56 38.10 -27.10
CA SER A 843 29.95 38.48 -27.23
C SER A 843 30.73 37.62 -26.26
N ASN A 844 31.80 36.96 -26.73
CA ASN A 844 32.74 36.30 -25.82
C ASN A 844 33.03 37.21 -24.61
N MET A 845 33.35 36.62 -23.45
CA MET A 845 33.72 37.32 -22.21
C MET A 845 34.82 38.39 -22.35
N PHE A 846 35.38 38.59 -23.55
CA PHE A 846 36.48 39.48 -23.86
C PHE A 846 36.09 40.69 -24.72
N ASN A 847 34.80 40.89 -25.02
CA ASN A 847 34.25 42.06 -25.73
C ASN A 847 35.05 42.46 -26.99
N ALA A 848 35.65 41.48 -27.66
CA ALA A 848 36.49 41.68 -28.83
C ALA A 848 35.79 41.07 -30.05
N ASP A 849 35.57 41.91 -31.07
CA ASP A 849 35.12 41.45 -32.39
C ASP A 849 36.02 40.31 -32.87
N ASN A 850 35.41 39.27 -33.46
CA ASN A 850 36.08 38.11 -34.04
C ASN A 850 37.24 38.56 -34.94
N GLY A 851 38.47 38.61 -34.39
CA GLY A 851 39.68 38.99 -35.09
C GLY A 851 40.56 40.09 -34.49
N ASN A 852 40.23 40.72 -33.34
CA ASN A 852 41.12 41.73 -32.75
C ASN A 852 41.37 41.55 -31.24
N LEU A 853 42.28 40.65 -30.87
CA LEU A 853 42.68 40.36 -29.47
C LEU A 853 43.82 41.28 -28.98
N GLY A 854 43.77 42.57 -29.31
CA GLY A 854 44.96 43.44 -29.33
C GLY A 854 45.20 44.38 -28.14
N THR A 855 44.33 44.53 -27.14
CA THR A 855 44.39 45.77 -26.32
C THR A 855 44.88 45.66 -24.88
N ASP A 856 44.66 44.57 -24.12
CA ASP A 856 44.81 44.68 -22.65
C ASP A 856 45.88 43.76 -22.01
N GLY A 857 46.96 43.48 -22.76
CA GLY A 857 48.31 43.49 -22.17
C GLY A 857 48.78 42.37 -21.24
N ASN A 858 48.05 41.28 -21.00
CA ASN A 858 48.59 40.11 -20.29
C ASN A 858 48.15 38.79 -20.95
N GLN A 859 48.80 38.47 -22.06
CA GLN A 859 48.69 37.18 -22.74
C GLN A 859 50.07 36.57 -22.93
N VAL A 860 50.22 35.27 -22.69
CA VAL A 860 51.46 34.54 -22.99
C VAL A 860 51.29 33.82 -24.32
N TYR A 861 52.22 34.05 -25.25
CA TYR A 861 52.25 33.38 -26.55
C TYR A 861 52.84 31.97 -26.41
N ALA A 862 52.03 30.93 -26.60
CA ALA A 862 52.46 29.54 -26.47
C ALA A 862 52.71 28.92 -27.86
N SER A 863 53.97 28.87 -28.30
CA SER A 863 54.39 28.32 -29.60
C SER A 863 54.50 26.79 -29.64
N GLY A 864 54.24 26.09 -28.53
CA GLY A 864 54.36 24.62 -28.42
C GLY A 864 53.06 23.84 -28.67
N LEU A 865 51.90 24.51 -28.76
CA LEU A 865 50.60 23.86 -28.90
C LEU A 865 50.28 23.58 -30.39
N ALA A 866 51.00 22.63 -30.99
CA ALA A 866 50.82 22.24 -32.39
C ALA A 866 49.40 21.73 -32.73
N ARG A 867 48.57 21.40 -31.72
CA ARG A 867 47.17 20.95 -31.91
C ARG A 867 46.18 22.10 -32.14
N PHE A 868 46.50 23.32 -31.71
CA PHE A 868 45.53 24.43 -31.70
C PHE A 868 45.96 25.65 -32.51
N GLY A 869 47.12 25.60 -33.17
CA GLY A 869 47.60 26.67 -34.04
C GLY A 869 47.79 28.00 -33.31
N ASN A 870 48.95 28.17 -32.65
CA ASN A 870 49.43 29.44 -32.08
C ASN A 870 48.35 30.31 -31.39
N VAL A 871 48.00 30.00 -30.14
CA VAL A 871 46.96 30.71 -29.39
C VAL A 871 47.57 31.61 -28.32
N PHE A 872 47.01 32.82 -28.17
CA PHE A 872 47.26 33.70 -27.03
C PHE A 872 46.33 33.34 -25.86
N VAL A 873 46.88 33.10 -24.67
CA VAL A 873 46.08 32.73 -23.48
C VAL A 873 46.13 33.85 -22.44
N PRO A 874 44.98 34.39 -21.98
CA PRO A 874 44.95 35.40 -20.93
C PRO A 874 45.34 34.81 -19.56
N VAL A 875 45.93 35.65 -18.71
CA VAL A 875 46.52 35.22 -17.42
C VAL A 875 45.50 35.21 -16.26
N LYS A 876 44.38 35.95 -16.35
CA LYS A 876 43.34 36.14 -15.31
C LYS A 876 41.95 36.39 -15.95
N ALA A 877 40.88 35.80 -15.41
CA ALA A 877 39.49 35.96 -15.89
C ALA A 877 38.50 36.07 -14.72
N THR A 878 37.46 36.91 -14.86
CA THR A 878 36.41 37.14 -13.84
C THR A 878 35.02 36.89 -14.43
N ALA A 879 34.20 36.16 -13.67
CA ALA A 879 32.81 35.81 -13.93
C ALA A 879 31.91 36.56 -12.93
N VAL A 880 30.76 37.08 -13.37
CA VAL A 880 29.83 37.87 -12.54
C VAL A 880 28.40 37.41 -12.77
N ALA A 881 27.68 37.08 -11.70
CA ALA A 881 26.24 36.84 -11.70
C ALA A 881 25.54 37.94 -10.91
N GLU A 882 24.42 38.48 -11.42
CA GLU A 882 23.70 39.59 -10.80
C GLU A 882 22.25 39.21 -10.47
N THR A 883 21.65 39.89 -9.51
CA THR A 883 20.23 39.74 -9.13
C THR A 883 19.58 41.13 -9.06
N GLU A 884 18.26 41.21 -8.92
CA GLU A 884 17.66 42.42 -8.33
C GLU A 884 18.28 42.71 -6.96
N THR A 885 18.38 43.99 -6.60
CA THR A 885 19.01 44.40 -5.34
C THR A 885 18.24 43.84 -4.15
N ILE A 886 18.88 42.98 -3.37
CA ILE A 886 18.30 42.40 -2.17
C ILE A 886 18.62 43.31 -1.00
N SER A 887 17.57 43.83 -0.37
CA SER A 887 17.68 44.58 0.88
C SER A 887 17.22 43.71 2.04
N LEU A 888 18.07 43.53 3.05
CA LEU A 888 17.75 42.76 4.25
C LEU A 888 17.13 43.66 5.31
N ALA A 889 15.92 43.32 5.76
CA ALA A 889 15.35 43.85 7.00
C ALA A 889 16.05 43.23 8.22
N GLU A 890 15.89 43.82 9.41
CA GLU A 890 16.62 43.44 10.64
C GLU A 890 16.59 41.93 10.96
N ASN A 891 15.48 41.25 10.69
CA ASN A 891 15.28 39.82 10.93
C ASN A 891 15.53 38.93 9.70
N ASP A 892 15.88 39.51 8.56
CA ASP A 892 16.17 38.74 7.35
C ASP A 892 17.58 38.15 7.40
N ARG A 893 17.75 37.00 6.76
CA ARG A 893 19.04 36.37 6.54
C ARG A 893 19.20 35.99 5.08
N PHE A 894 20.34 36.36 4.51
CA PHE A 894 20.84 35.83 3.26
C PHE A 894 21.81 34.69 3.56
N ARG A 895 21.62 33.55 2.92
CA ARG A 895 22.50 32.38 3.05
C ARG A 895 22.90 31.91 1.66
N LEU A 896 24.21 31.81 1.42
CA LEU A 896 24.81 31.24 0.22
C LEU A 896 25.72 30.08 0.60
N THR A 897 25.53 28.92 -0.02
CA THR A 897 26.36 27.73 0.21
C THR A 897 26.90 27.17 -1.10
N PHE A 898 28.18 26.82 -1.16
CA PHE A 898 28.81 26.14 -2.29
C PHE A 898 30.01 25.29 -1.87
N ASN A 899 30.49 24.42 -2.76
CA ASN A 899 31.66 23.58 -2.48
C ASN A 899 32.94 24.09 -3.16
N MET A 900 34.07 23.83 -2.51
CA MET A 900 35.41 24.13 -3.00
C MET A 900 36.27 22.88 -3.00
N PHE A 901 37.20 22.81 -3.94
CA PHE A 901 38.21 21.75 -4.02
C PHE A 901 39.62 22.30 -3.81
N ALA A 902 40.44 21.60 -3.04
CA ALA A 902 41.86 21.91 -2.94
C ALA A 902 42.61 21.26 -4.13
N GLY A 903 43.29 22.07 -4.93
CA GLY A 903 44.25 21.56 -5.91
C GLY A 903 45.60 21.33 -5.23
N TRP A 904 46.33 20.31 -5.67
CA TRP A 904 47.56 19.82 -5.04
C TRP A 904 48.79 20.75 -5.25
N GLU A 905 48.64 21.89 -5.92
CA GLU A 905 49.81 22.68 -6.32
C GLU A 905 50.25 23.61 -5.19
N ASN A 906 51.37 23.25 -4.54
CA ASN A 906 52.05 24.01 -3.48
C ASN A 906 52.62 25.39 -3.92
N ASN A 907 52.19 25.92 -5.08
CA ASN A 907 52.53 27.24 -5.66
C ASN A 907 51.48 27.69 -6.73
N GLY A 908 50.23 27.24 -6.65
CA GLY A 908 49.20 27.58 -7.64
C GLY A 908 48.81 29.07 -7.62
N LYS A 909 48.28 29.59 -8.73
CA LYS A 909 47.84 30.99 -8.80
C LYS A 909 46.55 31.22 -8.00
N GLU A 910 46.33 32.47 -7.58
CA GLU A 910 45.21 32.89 -6.73
C GLU A 910 43.86 32.85 -7.47
N ASN A 911 42.81 32.34 -6.84
CA ASN A 911 41.41 32.48 -7.29
C ASN A 911 40.66 33.30 -6.24
N SER A 912 39.78 34.22 -6.63
CA SER A 912 39.04 35.05 -5.66
C SER A 912 37.54 34.94 -5.84
N PHE A 913 36.83 34.94 -4.73
CA PHE A 913 35.37 35.02 -4.63
C PHE A 913 35.02 36.37 -3.99
N ALA A 914 33.98 37.04 -4.50
CA ALA A 914 33.43 38.22 -3.88
C ALA A 914 31.89 38.25 -3.98
N LEU A 915 31.23 38.68 -2.92
CA LEU A 915 29.83 39.08 -2.90
C LEU A 915 29.78 40.60 -2.77
N LYS A 916 29.04 41.28 -3.65
CA LYS A 916 29.04 42.74 -3.74
C LYS A 916 27.66 43.36 -3.57
N SER A 917 27.67 44.59 -3.06
CA SER A 917 26.51 45.47 -2.97
C SER A 917 26.18 46.11 -4.31
N ASP A 918 25.03 46.76 -4.38
CA ASP A 918 24.55 47.46 -5.57
C ASP A 918 25.42 48.65 -6.01
N ASP A 919 26.19 49.22 -5.11
CA ASP A 919 27.23 50.22 -5.41
C ASP A 919 28.58 49.63 -5.85
N GLY A 920 28.68 48.29 -5.89
CA GLY A 920 29.89 47.55 -6.28
C GLY A 920 30.92 47.34 -5.15
N SER A 921 30.61 47.74 -3.92
CA SER A 921 31.47 47.48 -2.75
C SER A 921 31.48 45.99 -2.40
N GLU A 922 32.62 45.47 -1.95
CA GLU A 922 32.74 44.08 -1.49
C GLU A 922 32.16 43.93 -0.09
N ILE A 923 31.16 43.05 0.05
CA ILE A 923 30.53 42.67 1.33
C ILE A 923 31.30 41.52 1.95
N VAL A 924 31.61 40.51 1.14
CA VAL A 924 32.41 39.34 1.50
C VAL A 924 33.36 39.04 0.36
N GLY A 925 34.64 38.85 0.63
CA GLY A 925 35.56 38.32 -0.36
C GLY A 925 36.68 37.51 0.26
N PHE A 926 37.17 36.55 -0.50
CA PHE A 926 38.31 35.73 -0.09
C PHE A 926 39.08 35.19 -1.29
N THR A 927 40.36 34.93 -1.07
CA THR A 927 41.29 34.41 -2.07
C THR A 927 41.78 33.02 -1.70
N LEU A 928 41.77 32.12 -2.67
CA LEU A 928 42.22 30.73 -2.57
C LEU A 928 43.51 30.56 -3.37
N THR A 929 44.54 29.99 -2.74
CA THR A 929 45.79 29.65 -3.43
C THR A 929 45.77 28.16 -3.79
N GLY A 930 45.92 27.82 -5.08
CA GLY A 930 46.11 26.44 -5.53
C GLY A 930 44.86 25.54 -5.63
N GLY A 931 43.66 26.02 -5.26
CA GLY A 931 42.39 25.31 -5.40
C GLY A 931 41.37 26.04 -6.28
N GLY A 932 40.17 25.47 -6.47
CA GLY A 932 39.09 26.06 -7.28
C GLY A 932 37.69 25.78 -6.75
N TYR A 933 36.66 26.22 -7.49
CA TYR A 933 35.26 26.20 -7.07
C TYR A 933 34.49 25.07 -7.76
N ASN A 934 33.69 24.31 -7.00
CA ASN A 934 32.70 23.39 -7.55
C ASN A 934 31.31 24.00 -7.40
N LEU A 935 30.82 24.58 -8.49
CA LEU A 935 29.55 25.30 -8.50
C LEU A 935 28.34 24.38 -8.70
N ASN A 936 28.51 23.08 -8.99
CA ASN A 936 27.41 22.12 -9.23
C ASN A 936 26.39 21.99 -8.08
N ARG A 937 26.66 22.59 -6.92
CA ARG A 937 25.72 22.76 -5.81
C ARG A 937 25.94 24.15 -5.26
N MET A 938 25.17 25.11 -5.77
CA MET A 938 25.17 26.48 -5.28
C MET A 938 23.76 26.78 -4.79
N SER A 939 23.60 26.82 -3.47
CA SER A 939 22.29 26.97 -2.86
C SER A 939 22.13 28.33 -2.22
N ILE A 940 20.99 28.97 -2.47
CA ILE A 940 20.55 30.17 -1.78
C ILE A 940 19.26 29.85 -1.05
N GLY A 941 19.27 30.08 0.26
CA GLY A 941 18.09 29.85 1.08
C GLY A 941 17.54 28.42 1.03
N GLY A 942 18.39 27.43 0.77
CA GLY A 942 17.98 26.03 0.62
C GLY A 942 17.67 25.62 -0.84
N ASN A 943 17.37 26.57 -1.72
CA ASN A 943 17.14 26.31 -3.14
C ASN A 943 18.47 26.19 -3.88
N ASP A 944 18.72 25.04 -4.50
CA ASP A 944 19.86 24.84 -5.39
C ASP A 944 19.60 25.56 -6.72
N LEU A 945 20.37 26.64 -6.95
CA LEU A 945 20.21 27.52 -8.10
C LEU A 945 20.51 26.82 -9.43
N LEU A 946 21.14 25.64 -9.39
CA LEU A 946 21.53 24.88 -10.59
C LEU A 946 20.70 23.61 -10.78
N LYS A 947 19.62 23.41 -10.01
CA LYS A 947 18.85 22.16 -9.98
C LYS A 947 18.00 21.90 -11.23
N ASP A 948 17.53 22.95 -11.92
CA ASP A 948 16.49 22.85 -12.96
C ASP A 948 16.96 22.91 -14.41
N GLU A 949 18.26 22.84 -14.66
CA GLU A 949 18.79 23.26 -15.96
C GLU A 949 19.59 22.16 -16.65
N SER A 950 18.87 21.29 -17.38
CA SER A 950 19.47 20.45 -18.44
C SER A 950 20.05 21.27 -19.60
N THR A 951 19.78 22.58 -19.61
CA THR A 951 20.12 23.55 -20.67
C THR A 951 21.21 24.56 -20.32
N LYS A 952 21.39 24.96 -19.06
CA LYS A 952 22.53 25.82 -18.67
C LYS A 952 23.82 24.99 -18.63
N PRO A 953 24.93 25.46 -19.24
CA PRO A 953 26.19 24.75 -19.21
C PRO A 953 26.73 24.68 -17.79
N ILE A 954 26.49 23.56 -17.11
CA ILE A 954 27.21 23.21 -15.87
C ILE A 954 28.69 23.22 -16.24
N ALA A 955 29.48 24.09 -15.59
CA ALA A 955 30.92 24.21 -15.79
C ALA A 955 31.64 22.94 -15.27
N GLN A 956 31.51 21.84 -16.00
CA GLN A 956 32.18 20.57 -15.72
C GLN A 956 33.46 20.48 -16.54
N CYS A 957 34.58 20.20 -15.86
CA CYS A 957 35.79 19.77 -16.53
C CYS A 957 35.57 18.42 -17.25
N LYS A 958 35.24 18.42 -18.56
CA LYS A 958 35.24 17.20 -19.37
C LYS A 958 36.67 16.92 -19.85
N SER A 959 37.29 15.89 -19.27
CA SER A 959 38.51 15.34 -19.86
C SER A 959 38.16 14.64 -21.17
N ASN A 960 38.87 14.97 -22.25
CA ASN A 960 38.69 14.32 -23.56
C ASN A 960 39.06 12.83 -23.46
N ALA A 961 38.05 11.95 -23.55
CA ALA A 961 38.16 10.49 -23.38
C ALA A 961 39.18 9.83 -24.32
N ALA A 962 39.45 10.45 -25.49
CA ALA A 962 40.34 9.87 -26.49
C ALA A 962 41.83 9.86 -26.11
N ALA A 963 42.26 10.59 -25.09
CA ALA A 963 43.69 10.82 -24.84
C ALA A 963 44.33 10.02 -23.70
N LYS A 964 43.57 9.30 -22.84
CA LYS A 964 44.10 8.69 -21.59
C LYS A 964 45.01 9.64 -20.80
N LYS A 965 44.72 10.95 -20.82
CA LYS A 965 45.48 11.94 -20.05
C LYS A 965 44.70 12.24 -18.79
N THR A 966 45.29 11.91 -17.65
CA THR A 966 44.81 12.28 -16.32
C THR A 966 44.51 13.77 -16.28
N GLY A 967 43.28 14.14 -15.89
CA GLY A 967 42.95 15.54 -15.56
C GLY A 967 43.88 16.07 -14.46
N ALA A 968 43.90 17.40 -14.24
CA ALA A 968 44.77 18.03 -13.23
C ALA A 968 44.65 17.41 -11.83
N ASN A 969 43.50 16.76 -11.55
CA ASN A 969 43.20 16.11 -10.28
C ASN A 969 43.51 14.60 -10.25
N GLY A 970 44.09 14.01 -11.31
CA GLY A 970 44.44 12.57 -11.36
C GLY A 970 43.30 11.61 -11.75
N TRP A 971 42.12 12.13 -12.07
CA TRP A 971 40.93 11.34 -12.43
C TRP A 971 41.01 10.90 -13.90
N LEU A 972 40.54 9.68 -14.16
CA LEU A 972 40.72 8.99 -15.45
C LEU A 972 39.54 9.17 -16.42
N ASN A 973 38.31 9.39 -15.94
CA ASN A 973 37.08 9.48 -16.74
C ASN A 973 36.16 10.62 -16.28
N ALA A 974 35.30 11.12 -17.18
CA ALA A 974 34.36 12.24 -16.96
C ALA A 974 33.13 11.85 -16.11
N ASP A 975 32.93 10.55 -15.93
CA ASP A 975 31.72 9.90 -15.41
C ASP A 975 31.88 9.44 -13.94
N GLN A 976 33.00 9.79 -13.30
CA GLN A 976 33.16 9.57 -11.85
C GLN A 976 32.47 10.70 -11.07
N PRO A 977 31.48 10.40 -10.20
CA PRO A 977 30.90 11.41 -9.32
C PRO A 977 31.99 11.97 -8.39
N TYR A 978 32.01 13.30 -8.19
CA TYR A 978 32.90 13.97 -7.24
C TYR A 978 32.59 13.49 -5.80
N ARG A 979 33.08 12.31 -5.42
CA ARG A 979 33.03 11.84 -4.04
C ARG A 979 34.21 12.42 -3.28
N ASN A 980 33.93 13.09 -2.16
CA ASN A 980 34.91 13.58 -1.20
C ASN A 980 35.61 12.41 -0.47
N THR A 981 36.32 11.57 -1.22
CA THR A 981 36.97 10.35 -0.73
C THR A 981 38.35 10.62 -0.13
N VAL A 982 38.90 11.82 -0.32
CA VAL A 982 40.26 12.20 0.10
C VAL A 982 40.33 13.31 1.15
N GLY A 983 39.20 13.87 1.60
CA GLY A 983 39.17 14.81 2.73
C GLY A 983 39.76 16.21 2.43
N PHE A 984 39.82 16.61 1.17
CA PHE A 984 40.41 17.89 0.73
C PHE A 984 39.39 18.92 0.21
N ASN A 985 38.11 18.58 0.16
CA ASN A 985 37.05 19.51 -0.27
C ASN A 985 36.41 20.20 0.95
N LYS A 986 36.08 21.48 0.77
CA LYS A 986 35.50 22.37 1.78
C LYS A 986 34.12 22.82 1.32
N THR A 987 33.13 22.81 2.18
CA THR A 987 31.85 23.49 1.98
C THR A 987 31.99 24.90 2.53
N VAL A 988 31.71 25.90 1.70
CA VAL A 988 31.64 27.30 2.09
C VAL A 988 30.20 27.68 2.36
N GLU A 989 29.96 28.32 3.49
CA GLU A 989 28.70 28.93 3.85
C GLU A 989 28.93 30.40 4.19
N ILE A 990 28.17 31.28 3.54
CA ILE A 990 28.15 32.71 3.79
C ILE A 990 26.77 33.07 4.31
N ILE A 991 26.71 33.63 5.52
CA ILE A 991 25.49 34.13 6.13
C ILE A 991 25.64 35.63 6.34
N ILE A 992 24.66 36.40 5.85
CA ILE A 992 24.55 37.83 6.07
C ILE A 992 23.22 38.09 6.75
N SER A 993 23.28 38.63 7.94
CA SER A 993 22.12 38.94 8.76
C SER A 993 21.74 40.41 8.61
N GLY A 994 20.44 40.68 8.65
CA GLY A 994 19.87 42.03 8.68
C GLY A 994 20.31 42.89 9.87
N ASN A 995 20.92 42.29 10.88
CA ASN A 995 21.58 43.00 11.98
C ASN A 995 23.06 43.35 11.70
N LYS A 996 23.50 43.24 10.43
CA LYS A 996 24.85 43.55 9.93
C LYS A 996 25.93 42.51 10.26
N GLU A 997 25.58 41.40 10.87
CA GLU A 997 26.55 40.32 11.10
C GLU A 997 26.76 39.51 9.82
N VAL A 998 28.02 39.22 9.52
CA VAL A 998 28.45 38.39 8.39
C VAL A 998 29.29 37.26 8.92
N THR A 999 28.96 36.03 8.52
CA THR A 999 29.72 34.85 8.86
C THR A 999 30.12 34.10 7.60
N VAL A 1000 31.38 33.70 7.51
CA VAL A 1000 31.93 32.82 6.45
C VAL A 1000 32.50 31.59 7.12
N SER A 1001 31.90 30.43 6.86
CA SER A 1001 32.31 29.13 7.39
C SER A 1001 32.85 28.24 6.27
N LEU A 1002 33.96 27.55 6.54
CA LEU A 1002 34.57 26.58 5.65
C LEU A 1002 34.66 25.24 6.37
N SER A 1003 33.72 24.34 6.09
CA SER A 1003 33.55 23.06 6.79
C SER A 1003 33.91 21.85 5.92
N GLY A 1004 34.38 20.77 6.55
CA GLY A 1004 34.78 19.52 5.86
C GLY A 1004 36.26 19.51 5.45
N GLY A 1005 36.98 18.41 5.74
CA GLY A 1005 38.43 18.31 5.57
C GLY A 1005 39.19 18.28 6.91
N MET A 1006 40.47 18.65 6.96
CA MET A 1006 41.28 18.47 8.18
C MET A 1006 40.91 19.37 9.37
N GLU A 1007 40.40 20.59 9.14
CA GLU A 1007 40.01 21.53 10.21
C GLU A 1007 38.97 22.53 9.71
N ASP A 1008 37.88 22.74 10.46
CA ASP A 1008 36.82 23.71 10.12
C ASP A 1008 37.18 25.12 10.58
N ILE A 1009 36.90 26.13 9.74
CA ILE A 1009 37.27 27.52 10.01
C ILE A 1009 36.04 28.40 9.80
N THR A 1010 35.78 29.29 10.76
CA THR A 1010 34.70 30.29 10.66
C THR A 1010 35.25 31.68 10.96
N TYR A 1011 34.86 32.64 10.13
CA TYR A 1011 35.13 34.06 10.31
C TYR A 1011 33.82 34.80 10.49
N THR A 1012 33.76 35.69 11.49
CA THR A 1012 32.61 36.55 11.75
C THR A 1012 33.04 38.01 11.77
N ALA A 1013 32.26 38.88 11.12
CA ALA A 1013 32.46 40.32 11.07
C ALA A 1013 31.12 41.05 11.23
N VAL A 1014 31.18 42.32 11.64
CA VAL A 1014 30.01 43.21 11.71
C VAL A 1014 30.25 44.35 10.74
N LEU A 1015 29.31 44.56 9.81
CA LEU A 1015 29.39 45.62 8.81
C LEU A 1015 28.99 46.97 9.41
N ASP A 1016 29.56 48.05 8.88
CA ASP A 1016 29.24 49.42 9.31
C ASP A 1016 27.79 49.79 8.92
N SER A 1017 27.35 49.36 7.74
CA SER A 1017 26.00 49.54 7.20
C SER A 1017 25.36 48.21 6.81
N LEU A 1018 24.03 48.20 6.80
CA LEU A 1018 23.23 47.09 6.27
C LEU A 1018 23.55 46.92 4.79
N PRO A 1019 24.00 45.73 4.34
CA PRO A 1019 24.35 45.53 2.95
C PRO A 1019 23.09 45.34 2.10
N SER A 1020 23.06 46.01 0.96
CA SER A 1020 22.33 45.52 -0.22
C SER A 1020 23.16 44.39 -0.84
N ILE A 1021 22.55 43.38 -1.44
CA ILE A 1021 23.26 42.33 -2.17
C ILE A 1021 22.85 42.40 -3.64
N LYS A 1022 23.83 42.49 -4.53
CA LYS A 1022 23.60 42.68 -5.97
C LYS A 1022 24.27 41.65 -6.84
N SER A 1023 25.51 41.26 -6.53
CA SER A 1023 26.26 40.38 -7.42
C SER A 1023 27.23 39.44 -6.70
N ILE A 1024 27.55 38.36 -7.40
CA ILE A 1024 28.56 37.37 -7.02
C ILE A 1024 29.63 37.39 -8.11
N GLU A 1025 30.89 37.56 -7.71
CA GLU A 1025 32.04 37.56 -8.61
C GLU A 1025 33.00 36.42 -8.28
N ILE A 1026 33.48 35.75 -9.32
CA ILE A 1026 34.46 34.68 -9.21
C ILE A 1026 35.59 34.94 -10.20
N THR A 1027 36.83 34.97 -9.73
CA THR A 1027 38.00 35.22 -10.57
C THR A 1027 38.98 34.08 -10.48
N GLY A 1028 39.51 33.62 -11.61
CA GLY A 1028 40.55 32.60 -11.66
C GLY A 1028 41.74 32.96 -12.54
N ASN A 1029 42.86 32.29 -12.29
CA ASN A 1029 44.17 32.61 -12.86
C ASN A 1029 44.80 31.40 -13.56
N CYS A 1030 45.24 31.56 -14.82
CA CYS A 1030 45.81 30.47 -15.63
C CYS A 1030 47.29 30.21 -15.27
N ASN A 1031 47.65 28.96 -14.91
CA ASN A 1031 49.04 28.56 -14.66
C ASN A 1031 49.69 27.92 -15.90
N SER A 1032 50.88 28.38 -16.30
CA SER A 1032 51.56 28.00 -17.55
C SER A 1032 52.63 26.91 -17.40
N ALA A 1033 52.83 26.33 -16.21
CA ALA A 1033 54.01 25.50 -15.93
C ALA A 1033 53.94 24.03 -16.42
N ARG A 1034 52.82 23.54 -17.00
CA ARG A 1034 52.67 22.10 -17.36
C ARG A 1034 51.91 21.78 -18.66
N ASP A 1035 51.74 22.70 -19.60
CA ASP A 1035 50.81 22.52 -20.74
C ASP A 1035 49.42 22.05 -20.28
N ARG A 1036 49.00 22.53 -19.10
CA ARG A 1036 47.70 22.25 -18.47
C ARG A 1036 47.23 23.55 -17.88
N VAL A 1037 46.06 24.01 -18.31
CA VAL A 1037 45.42 25.20 -17.79
C VAL A 1037 44.92 24.85 -16.39
N THR A 1038 45.65 25.28 -15.36
CA THR A 1038 45.13 25.15 -14.00
C THR A 1038 44.15 26.31 -13.77
N SER A 1039 42.88 25.94 -13.64
CA SER A 1039 41.64 26.74 -13.52
C SER A 1039 40.97 27.15 -14.85
N TYR A 1040 39.70 26.71 -15.00
CA TYR A 1040 38.76 26.83 -16.15
C TYR A 1040 38.77 25.75 -17.25
N ASP A 1041 39.06 24.49 -16.93
CA ASP A 1041 39.17 23.40 -17.92
C ASP A 1041 37.82 22.76 -18.34
N ASN A 1042 36.79 23.58 -18.62
CA ASN A 1042 35.85 23.40 -19.75
C ASN A 1042 34.67 24.40 -19.75
N PHE A 1043 34.88 25.56 -20.36
CA PHE A 1043 33.85 26.21 -21.16
C PHE A 1043 34.10 25.79 -22.61
N ASP A 1044 33.23 24.96 -23.20
CA ASP A 1044 33.28 24.66 -24.64
C ASP A 1044 32.32 25.63 -25.34
N ALA A 1045 32.83 26.76 -25.79
CA ALA A 1045 32.03 27.83 -26.42
C ALA A 1045 31.52 27.47 -27.84
N ASP A 1046 31.78 26.24 -28.32
CA ASP A 1046 31.47 25.79 -29.69
C ASP A 1046 30.22 24.89 -29.79
N LEU A 1047 29.46 24.64 -28.72
CA LEU A 1047 28.35 23.65 -28.71
C LEU A 1047 26.94 24.22 -28.57
N ILE A 1048 26.68 25.41 -29.14
CA ILE A 1048 25.32 25.82 -29.51
C ILE A 1048 25.09 25.39 -30.96
N THR A 1049 24.36 24.30 -31.20
CA THR A 1049 23.80 24.01 -32.53
C THR A 1049 22.32 23.68 -32.46
N TYR A 1050 21.56 24.44 -33.25
CA TYR A 1050 20.12 24.27 -33.52
C TYR A 1050 19.84 22.99 -34.32
N SER A 1051 18.60 22.52 -34.18
CA SER A 1051 18.02 21.35 -34.82
C SER A 1051 17.88 21.42 -36.35
N GLU A 1052 17.66 20.21 -36.91
CA GLU A 1052 16.89 19.83 -38.11
C GLU A 1052 17.63 19.44 -39.40
N THR A 1053 17.35 18.17 -39.79
CA THR A 1053 17.29 17.59 -41.16
C THR A 1053 18.64 17.39 -41.91
N ILE A 1054 18.97 16.31 -42.64
CA ILE A 1054 18.28 15.25 -43.42
C ILE A 1054 19.18 13.99 -43.47
N ASN A 1055 18.52 12.81 -43.44
CA ASN A 1055 18.94 11.42 -43.77
C ASN A 1055 20.06 10.74 -42.99
#